data_AF-A0A952VKW6-F1
#
_entry.id   AF-A0A952VKW6-F1
#
_cell.length_a   1.000
_cell.length_b   1.000
_cell.length_c   1.000
_cell.angle_alpha   90.00
_cell.angle_beta   90.00
_cell.angle_gamma   90.00
#
_symmetry.space_group_name_H-M   'P 1'
#
loop_
_entity.id
_entity.type
_entity.pdbx_description
1 polymer ?
#
loop_
_entity_poly.entity_id
_entity_poly.type
_entity_poly.pdbx_seq_one_letter_code
_entity_poly.pdbx_strand_id
1 'polypeptide(L)'
;MMHTRLIGLVAAALVLLAGPAAGDEPVWTTIQERASEQFGEAGGRAAAFLMAHRPQRDAQIDPDLVIENIGLALHARTTYPWAAEVREELFFNDVLPYAVLDETRERWRPRLHELASAMVVDAKTATEAAQALNRELFKSVNVTYSTGRRKANQSPLESMELGLASCTGLSILLVDACRSVGIPARVAGIASWTDRNGNHTWVEIHDGEQWRFAGAAEYDPSGLDRGWFAGPASHAIEGHELHAIWASSWRRTGDRFPLAWNMSDRSVPGVDVSSRYTRAKAAAGTDRSVLTIRLWESRGGKRLAAEVTALEAEEAIRSRTFADPDDINRVAELADTGQRPLRIALVHDGQRRTAVLSESHAPGRVIELYWNELGLSKEAAVATAASVWAQHAASVRAQRQAELEALSLRCGDYDMRLMRRDFGSAPASGASLWISMHGGGGAPPSVNDQQWSNQVNLYTLPEGICIAPRAPTDTWNLWHRPEIDCLLDRLIESAIIAWGVDPDRVYLIGYSAGGDGVYQLAPRLADRFAAASMMAGHPNDSSPLGLRNLPFGLFMGADDAAYNRNTVAQQWADQLAQLRAADPDGYEHMARIYPDLGHWMNRKDAEAIPWMAQKVRDPWPRSIVWRQGNTTHERFYWLAVPDEEAVRGRVIRATVEGQTITIESDAVSRVELLLSDALLDLDEVVTVILNGRTVHAGPVERTESAIGRSLSLRPDPRMIATAVLKVGLDED
;
A
#
# COMPACT_ATOMS: atom_id res chain seq x y z
N MET A 1 -0.68 82.08 8.06
CA MET A 1 0.32 82.33 7.00
C MET A 1 -0.10 81.44 5.82
N MET A 2 -0.96 81.91 4.90
CA MET A 2 -0.70 82.80 3.74
C MET A 2 0.32 82.24 2.74
N HIS A 3 0.01 82.42 1.44
CA HIS A 3 0.59 81.96 0.16
C HIS A 3 -0.20 80.78 -0.46
N THR A 4 -1.27 80.92 -1.26
CA THR A 4 -1.75 81.93 -2.24
C THR A 4 -1.06 81.88 -3.61
N ARG A 5 -1.83 81.42 -4.62
CA ARG A 5 -1.87 81.81 -6.07
C ARG A 5 -0.73 81.30 -6.97
N LEU A 6 -0.86 81.09 -8.29
CA LEU A 6 -1.91 81.01 -9.34
C LEU A 6 -1.10 80.82 -10.67
N ILE A 7 -1.78 80.60 -11.81
CA ILE A 7 -1.28 80.59 -13.22
C ILE A 7 -0.94 79.17 -13.72
N GLY A 8 -1.46 78.65 -14.84
CA GLY A 8 -2.30 79.19 -15.91
C GLY A 8 -2.53 78.10 -16.99
N LEU A 9 -3.57 78.28 -17.80
CA LEU A 9 -4.00 77.41 -18.89
C LEU A 9 -2.94 77.14 -19.99
N VAL A 10 -3.23 76.07 -20.74
CA VAL A 10 -2.79 75.70 -22.12
C VAL A 10 -1.58 74.77 -22.23
N ALA A 11 -1.87 73.49 -22.49
CA ALA A 11 -1.17 72.68 -23.49
C ALA A 11 -2.02 71.45 -23.84
N ALA A 12 -2.96 71.64 -24.76
CA ALA A 12 -3.41 70.54 -25.62
C ALA A 12 -2.25 70.14 -26.56
N ALA A 13 -2.24 68.87 -26.95
CA ALA A 13 -1.28 68.21 -27.83
C ALA A 13 0.06 67.82 -27.18
N LEU A 14 0.20 66.53 -26.83
CA LEU A 14 1.31 65.68 -27.25
C LEU A 14 1.07 64.23 -26.77
N VAL A 15 0.30 63.46 -27.54
CA VAL A 15 0.46 62.00 -27.62
C VAL A 15 0.31 61.61 -29.08
N LEU A 16 1.43 61.60 -29.78
CA LEU A 16 1.61 60.92 -31.06
C LEU A 16 3.10 60.57 -31.08
N LEU A 17 3.42 59.29 -30.95
CA LEU A 17 4.59 58.63 -31.56
C LEU A 17 4.48 57.11 -31.35
N ALA A 18 3.52 56.53 -32.06
CA ALA A 18 3.61 55.20 -32.63
C ALA A 18 2.73 55.25 -33.88
N GLY A 19 3.35 55.49 -35.04
CA GLY A 19 2.64 55.48 -36.33
C GLY A 19 2.15 54.06 -36.65
N PRO A 20 1.04 53.92 -37.41
CA PRO A 20 0.56 52.61 -37.82
C PRO A 20 1.55 51.96 -38.78
N ALA A 21 1.83 50.68 -38.59
CA ALA A 21 2.58 49.87 -39.56
C ALA A 21 1.72 49.73 -40.83
N ALA A 22 2.19 50.30 -41.92
CA ALA A 22 1.46 50.55 -43.16
C ALA A 22 1.16 49.30 -44.04
N GLY A 23 0.73 48.19 -43.43
CA GLY A 23 0.37 46.95 -44.14
C GLY A 23 -0.82 46.15 -43.59
N ASP A 24 -1.33 46.49 -42.39
CA ASP A 24 -2.33 45.68 -41.65
C ASP A 24 -3.80 46.18 -41.79
N GLU A 25 -4.04 47.34 -42.41
CA GLU A 25 -5.33 48.06 -42.36
C GLU A 25 -6.49 47.61 -43.28
N PRO A 26 -6.30 47.05 -44.50
CA PRO A 26 -7.42 46.93 -45.46
C PRO A 26 -8.56 46.02 -44.98
N VAL A 27 -8.25 44.83 -44.48
CA VAL A 27 -9.25 43.81 -44.09
C VAL A 27 -10.14 44.31 -42.95
N TRP A 28 -9.53 44.84 -41.88
CA TRP A 28 -10.27 45.27 -40.70
C TRP A 28 -11.02 46.60 -40.90
N THR A 29 -10.51 47.47 -41.78
CA THR A 29 -11.26 48.66 -42.23
C THR A 29 -12.53 48.23 -42.98
N THR A 30 -12.42 47.27 -43.91
CA THR A 30 -13.58 46.69 -44.60
C THR A 30 -14.57 46.01 -43.63
N ILE A 31 -14.08 45.28 -42.62
CA ILE A 31 -14.96 44.70 -41.58
C ILE A 31 -15.72 45.81 -40.84
N GLN A 32 -15.04 46.90 -40.44
CA GLN A 32 -15.69 47.99 -39.72
C GLN A 32 -16.72 48.74 -40.57
N GLU A 33 -16.41 49.01 -41.84
CA GLU A 33 -17.34 49.62 -42.80
C GLU A 33 -18.58 48.72 -42.99
N ARG A 34 -18.38 47.44 -43.33
CA ARG A 34 -19.47 46.48 -43.52
C ARG A 34 -20.32 46.30 -42.26
N ALA A 35 -19.72 46.25 -41.07
CA ALA A 35 -20.45 46.13 -39.82
C ALA A 35 -21.27 47.39 -39.52
N SER A 36 -20.76 48.57 -39.85
CA SER A 36 -21.48 49.84 -39.72
C SER A 36 -22.65 49.94 -40.68
N GLU A 37 -22.48 49.48 -41.92
CA GLU A 37 -23.54 49.43 -42.93
C GLU A 37 -24.64 48.43 -42.57
N GLN A 38 -24.28 47.23 -42.10
CA GLN A 38 -25.25 46.16 -41.83
C GLN A 38 -25.95 46.29 -40.47
N PHE A 39 -25.25 46.78 -39.44
CA PHE A 39 -25.74 46.78 -38.06
C PHE A 39 -25.69 48.17 -37.39
N GLY A 40 -25.50 49.23 -38.18
CA GLY A 40 -25.48 50.61 -37.70
C GLY A 40 -24.31 50.93 -36.77
N GLU A 41 -24.49 51.95 -35.94
CA GLU A 41 -23.44 52.44 -35.03
C GLU A 41 -22.94 51.35 -34.07
N ALA A 42 -23.82 50.47 -33.59
CA ALA A 42 -23.46 49.35 -32.72
C ALA A 42 -22.53 48.34 -33.42
N GLY A 43 -22.79 48.03 -34.70
CA GLY A 43 -21.90 47.20 -35.52
C GLY A 43 -20.53 47.83 -35.72
N GLY A 44 -20.49 49.13 -36.02
CA GLY A 44 -19.24 49.88 -36.17
C GLY A 44 -18.40 49.87 -34.90
N ARG A 45 -19.02 50.13 -33.72
CA ARG A 45 -18.32 50.08 -32.42
C ARG A 45 -17.82 48.67 -32.08
N ALA A 46 -18.62 47.63 -32.35
CA ALA A 46 -18.23 46.25 -32.13
C ALA A 46 -17.01 45.85 -32.99
N ALA A 47 -17.04 46.16 -34.29
CA ALA A 47 -15.91 45.91 -35.19
C ALA A 47 -14.66 46.69 -34.78
N ALA A 48 -14.81 47.97 -34.40
CA ALA A 48 -13.70 48.79 -33.92
C ALA A 48 -13.06 48.21 -32.64
N PHE A 49 -13.87 47.70 -31.71
CA PHE A 49 -13.37 47.04 -30.50
C PHE A 49 -12.58 45.77 -30.82
N LEU A 50 -13.12 44.90 -31.69
CA LEU A 50 -12.41 43.69 -32.11
C LEU A 50 -11.09 44.05 -32.81
N MET A 51 -11.12 45.02 -33.72
CA MET A 51 -9.95 45.52 -34.42
C MET A 51 -8.88 46.03 -33.45
N ALA A 52 -9.24 46.84 -32.46
CA ALA A 52 -8.29 47.44 -31.52
C ALA A 52 -7.59 46.41 -30.61
N HIS A 53 -8.20 45.25 -30.39
CA HIS A 53 -7.75 44.28 -29.39
C HIS A 53 -7.36 42.91 -29.95
N ARG A 54 -7.54 42.66 -31.25
CA ARG A 54 -7.18 41.40 -31.90
C ARG A 54 -5.70 41.02 -31.69
N PRO A 55 -5.38 39.71 -31.64
CA PRO A 55 -4.00 39.26 -31.71
C PRO A 55 -3.45 39.43 -33.14
N GLN A 56 -2.13 39.56 -33.28
CA GLN A 56 -1.48 39.77 -34.59
C GLN A 56 -1.79 38.65 -35.59
N ARG A 57 -1.98 37.40 -35.12
CA ARG A 57 -2.36 36.26 -35.97
C ARG A 57 -3.67 36.45 -36.73
N ASP A 58 -4.55 37.33 -36.25
CA ASP A 58 -5.85 37.61 -36.85
C ASP A 58 -5.80 38.83 -37.79
N ALA A 59 -4.61 39.28 -38.22
CA ALA A 59 -4.46 40.40 -39.15
C ALA A 59 -5.13 40.17 -40.52
N GLN A 60 -5.16 38.91 -40.99
CA GLN A 60 -5.76 38.49 -42.26
C GLN A 60 -6.95 37.54 -42.06
N ILE A 61 -7.78 37.81 -41.04
CA ILE A 61 -8.97 36.98 -40.77
C ILE A 61 -10.01 37.10 -41.89
N ASP A 62 -10.80 36.04 -42.10
CA ASP A 62 -11.96 36.06 -43.01
C ASP A 62 -12.98 37.14 -42.56
N PRO A 63 -13.22 38.19 -43.36
CA PRO A 63 -14.21 39.22 -43.02
C PRO A 63 -15.60 38.67 -42.76
N ASP A 64 -16.03 37.65 -43.51
CA ASP A 64 -17.39 37.14 -43.42
C ASP A 64 -17.63 36.43 -42.09
N LEU A 65 -16.63 35.71 -41.58
CA LEU A 65 -16.67 35.13 -40.24
C LEU A 65 -16.89 36.20 -39.17
N VAL A 66 -16.16 37.30 -39.25
CA VAL A 66 -16.25 38.38 -38.24
C VAL A 66 -17.58 39.14 -38.35
N ILE A 67 -18.04 39.44 -39.57
CA ILE A 67 -19.33 40.11 -39.80
C ILE A 67 -20.50 39.27 -39.31
N GLU A 68 -20.53 37.97 -39.63
CA GLU A 68 -21.56 37.04 -39.15
C GLU A 68 -21.53 36.92 -37.62
N ASN A 69 -20.34 36.83 -37.02
CA ASN A 69 -20.17 36.81 -35.58
C ASN A 69 -20.71 38.09 -34.90
N ILE A 70 -20.41 39.28 -35.45
CA ILE A 70 -20.95 40.56 -34.95
C ILE A 70 -22.49 40.55 -35.03
N GLY A 71 -23.05 40.17 -36.18
CA GLY A 71 -24.49 40.13 -36.39
C GLY A 71 -25.20 39.23 -35.38
N LEU A 72 -24.69 38.01 -35.18
CA LEU A 72 -25.27 37.05 -34.22
C LEU A 72 -25.08 37.49 -32.76
N ALA A 73 -23.96 38.12 -32.41
CA ALA A 73 -23.78 38.69 -31.07
C ALA A 73 -24.81 39.80 -30.81
N LEU A 74 -24.92 40.77 -31.72
CA LEU A 74 -25.90 41.86 -31.59
C LEU A 74 -27.34 41.35 -31.58
N HIS A 75 -27.64 40.32 -32.38
CA HIS A 75 -28.93 39.64 -32.34
C HIS A 75 -29.21 39.06 -30.94
N ALA A 76 -28.28 38.27 -30.39
CA ALA A 76 -28.42 37.70 -29.05
C ALA A 76 -28.64 38.78 -27.98
N ARG A 77 -27.98 39.95 -28.10
CA ARG A 77 -28.16 41.09 -27.19
C ARG A 77 -29.59 41.61 -27.16
N THR A 78 -30.30 41.56 -28.29
CA THR A 78 -31.70 41.99 -28.40
C THR A 78 -32.71 40.87 -28.15
N THR A 79 -32.28 39.61 -28.25
CA THR A 79 -33.17 38.44 -28.15
C THR A 79 -33.34 37.96 -26.71
N TYR A 80 -32.27 37.93 -25.90
CA TYR A 80 -32.31 37.33 -24.56
C TYR A 80 -32.39 38.40 -23.45
N PRO A 81 -33.24 38.19 -22.43
CA PRO A 81 -33.46 39.18 -21.37
C PRO A 81 -32.19 39.46 -20.57
N TRP A 82 -31.39 38.44 -20.25
CA TRP A 82 -30.12 38.60 -19.54
C TRP A 82 -29.03 39.31 -20.36
N ALA A 83 -29.14 39.30 -21.70
CA ALA A 83 -28.14 39.90 -22.57
C ALA A 83 -28.38 41.42 -22.76
N ALA A 84 -29.64 41.85 -22.69
CA ALA A 84 -30.03 43.26 -22.84
C ALA A 84 -29.45 44.16 -21.74
N GLU A 85 -29.26 43.62 -20.53
CA GLU A 85 -28.76 44.34 -19.35
C GLU A 85 -27.22 44.39 -19.27
N VAL A 86 -26.52 43.65 -20.14
CA VAL A 86 -25.05 43.60 -20.13
C VAL A 86 -24.48 44.94 -20.59
N ARG A 87 -23.65 45.56 -19.74
CA ARG A 87 -22.90 46.78 -20.07
C ARG A 87 -22.06 46.55 -21.32
N GLU A 88 -22.03 47.54 -22.22
CA GLU A 88 -21.36 47.40 -23.53
C GLU A 88 -19.89 46.97 -23.42
N GLU A 89 -19.15 47.49 -22.43
CA GLU A 89 -17.75 47.10 -22.18
C GLU A 89 -17.59 45.61 -21.89
N LEU A 90 -18.47 45.05 -21.05
CA LEU A 90 -18.48 43.63 -20.69
C LEU A 90 -18.97 42.79 -21.87
N PHE A 91 -19.99 43.26 -22.58
CA PHE A 91 -20.52 42.61 -23.78
C PHE A 91 -19.44 42.49 -24.87
N PHE A 92 -18.72 43.57 -25.15
CA PHE A 92 -17.65 43.58 -26.15
C PHE A 92 -16.46 42.70 -25.72
N ASN A 93 -16.14 42.64 -24.44
CA ASN A 93 -15.00 41.84 -23.97
C ASN A 93 -15.31 40.34 -23.83
N ASP A 94 -16.51 39.97 -23.42
CA ASP A 94 -16.82 38.61 -22.95
C ASP A 94 -18.03 37.95 -23.62
N VAL A 95 -18.68 38.62 -24.59
CA VAL A 95 -19.73 38.05 -25.45
C VAL A 95 -19.37 38.12 -26.94
N LEU A 96 -18.97 39.31 -27.40
CA LEU A 96 -18.67 39.61 -28.80
C LEU A 96 -17.53 38.80 -29.42
N PRO A 97 -16.42 38.46 -28.73
CA PRO A 97 -15.27 37.85 -29.38
C PRO A 97 -15.60 36.56 -30.12
N TYR A 98 -14.96 36.36 -31.27
CA TYR A 98 -15.07 35.16 -32.10
C TYR A 98 -14.10 34.04 -31.65
N ALA A 99 -13.37 34.25 -30.57
CA ALA A 99 -12.43 33.31 -29.96
C ALA A 99 -12.24 33.62 -28.47
N VAL A 100 -11.72 32.64 -27.73
CA VAL A 100 -11.45 32.71 -26.29
C VAL A 100 -9.94 32.74 -26.00
N LEU A 101 -9.15 31.89 -26.65
CA LEU A 101 -7.69 31.73 -26.50
C LEU A 101 -7.00 31.71 -27.89
N ASP A 102 -6.11 30.75 -28.10
CA ASP A 102 -5.34 30.47 -29.33
C ASP A 102 -5.91 29.33 -30.19
N GLU A 103 -7.17 28.94 -29.96
CA GLU A 103 -7.85 27.93 -30.78
C GLU A 103 -8.04 28.37 -32.24
N THR A 104 -8.33 27.39 -33.11
CA THR A 104 -8.60 27.61 -34.53
C THR A 104 -9.77 28.59 -34.71
N ARG A 105 -9.64 29.54 -35.64
CA ARG A 105 -10.72 30.48 -35.94
C ARG A 105 -11.78 29.79 -36.80
N GLU A 106 -12.98 29.65 -36.27
CA GLU A 106 -14.08 28.92 -36.90
C GLU A 106 -15.38 29.71 -36.88
N ARG A 107 -16.28 29.42 -37.83
CA ARG A 107 -17.65 29.92 -37.85
C ARG A 107 -18.53 29.13 -36.87
N TRP A 108 -18.16 29.11 -35.58
CA TRP A 108 -18.84 28.32 -34.54
C TRP A 108 -20.18 28.93 -34.10
N ARG A 109 -20.31 30.26 -34.13
CA ARG A 109 -21.45 30.98 -33.53
C ARG A 109 -22.81 30.63 -34.13
N PRO A 110 -22.99 30.49 -35.45
CA PRO A 110 -24.29 30.10 -36.01
C PRO A 110 -24.77 28.75 -35.46
N ARG A 111 -23.89 27.74 -35.46
CA ARG A 111 -24.23 26.38 -35.00
C ARG A 111 -24.48 26.33 -33.50
N LEU A 112 -23.63 27.00 -32.70
CA LEU A 112 -23.83 27.07 -31.27
C LEU A 112 -25.04 27.91 -30.88
N HIS A 113 -25.38 28.96 -31.62
CA HIS A 113 -26.58 29.74 -31.38
C HIS A 113 -27.84 28.90 -31.59
N GLU A 114 -27.90 28.13 -32.68
CA GLU A 114 -29.02 27.20 -32.95
C GLU A 114 -29.20 26.18 -31.79
N LEU A 115 -28.13 25.49 -31.40
CA LEU A 115 -28.17 24.49 -30.33
C LEU A 115 -28.50 25.10 -28.96
N ALA A 116 -27.80 26.17 -28.59
CA ALA A 116 -27.95 26.83 -27.29
C ALA A 116 -29.32 27.47 -27.14
N SER A 117 -29.89 28.06 -28.21
CA SER A 117 -31.24 28.65 -28.19
C SER A 117 -32.31 27.64 -27.76
N ALA A 118 -32.22 26.40 -28.24
CA ALA A 118 -33.15 25.35 -27.86
C ALA A 118 -33.01 24.93 -26.38
N MET A 119 -31.80 25.04 -25.81
CA MET A 119 -31.52 24.63 -24.43
C MET A 119 -31.93 25.68 -23.39
N VAL A 120 -31.96 26.96 -23.78
CA VAL A 120 -32.21 28.08 -22.86
C VAL A 120 -33.63 28.66 -22.95
N VAL A 121 -34.55 27.99 -23.65
CA VAL A 121 -35.91 28.48 -23.92
C VAL A 121 -36.69 28.83 -22.64
N ASP A 122 -36.47 28.08 -21.55
CA ASP A 122 -37.16 28.28 -20.27
C ASP A 122 -36.36 29.15 -19.28
N ALA A 123 -35.14 29.54 -19.63
CA ALA A 123 -34.30 30.36 -18.76
C ALA A 123 -34.79 31.81 -18.74
N LYS A 124 -34.64 32.46 -17.58
CA LYS A 124 -34.95 33.89 -17.40
C LYS A 124 -33.71 34.68 -16.99
N THR A 125 -32.72 34.01 -16.42
CA THR A 125 -31.48 34.59 -15.94
C THR A 125 -30.26 33.99 -16.64
N ALA A 126 -29.13 34.71 -16.61
CA ALA A 126 -27.85 34.20 -17.12
C ALA A 126 -27.42 32.91 -16.38
N THR A 127 -27.68 32.81 -15.08
CA THR A 127 -27.39 31.60 -14.28
C THR A 127 -28.19 30.40 -14.74
N GLU A 128 -29.51 30.54 -14.91
CA GLU A 128 -30.37 29.44 -15.39
C GLU A 128 -29.98 29.01 -16.80
N ALA A 129 -29.67 29.96 -17.67
CA ALA A 129 -29.25 29.69 -19.04
C ALA A 129 -27.89 28.95 -19.08
N ALA A 130 -26.89 29.41 -18.32
CA ALA A 130 -25.59 28.74 -18.24
C ALA A 130 -25.68 27.33 -17.63
N GLN A 131 -26.53 27.14 -16.61
CA GLN A 131 -26.81 25.83 -16.02
C GLN A 131 -27.49 24.88 -17.02
N ALA A 132 -28.46 25.38 -17.80
CA ALA A 132 -29.09 24.59 -18.84
C ALA A 132 -28.09 24.18 -19.94
N LEU A 133 -27.22 25.09 -20.38
CA LEU A 133 -26.16 24.78 -21.33
C LEU A 133 -25.19 23.73 -20.79
N ASN A 134 -24.69 23.89 -19.57
CA ASN A 134 -23.74 22.92 -19.00
C ASN A 134 -24.37 21.52 -18.79
N ARG A 135 -25.68 21.46 -18.53
CA ARG A 135 -26.42 20.21 -18.36
C ARG A 135 -26.66 19.44 -19.66
N GLU A 136 -26.91 20.15 -20.77
CA GLU A 136 -27.40 19.54 -22.02
C GLU A 136 -26.40 19.58 -23.18
N LEU A 137 -25.56 20.62 -23.27
CA LEU A 137 -24.70 20.88 -24.43
C LEU A 137 -23.83 19.68 -24.79
N PHE A 138 -23.01 19.22 -23.85
CA PHE A 138 -22.03 18.15 -24.09
C PHE A 138 -22.68 16.81 -24.50
N LYS A 139 -23.87 16.52 -23.97
CA LYS A 139 -24.67 15.35 -24.37
C LYS A 139 -25.19 15.51 -25.79
N SER A 140 -25.71 16.70 -26.12
CA SER A 140 -26.29 16.97 -27.43
C SER A 140 -25.27 16.92 -28.57
N VAL A 141 -24.00 17.25 -28.28
CA VAL A 141 -22.91 17.23 -29.25
C VAL A 141 -21.98 16.02 -29.13
N ASN A 142 -22.26 15.10 -28.18
CA ASN A 142 -21.46 13.90 -27.92
C ASN A 142 -19.97 14.19 -27.71
N VAL A 143 -19.65 15.16 -26.87
CA VAL A 143 -18.26 15.52 -26.53
C VAL A 143 -17.96 15.19 -25.07
N THR A 144 -16.92 14.40 -24.83
CA THR A 144 -16.46 14.02 -23.48
C THR A 144 -15.00 14.38 -23.25
N TYR A 145 -14.63 14.52 -21.98
CA TYR A 145 -13.23 14.73 -21.59
C TYR A 145 -12.36 13.52 -21.97
N SER A 146 -11.18 13.76 -22.53
CA SER A 146 -10.18 12.72 -22.78
C SER A 146 -8.78 13.33 -22.87
N THR A 147 -7.76 12.54 -22.53
CA THR A 147 -6.34 12.85 -22.81
C THR A 147 -5.88 12.39 -24.19
N GLY A 148 -6.66 11.53 -24.87
CA GLY A 148 -6.41 11.02 -26.25
C GLY A 148 -6.87 11.95 -27.38
N ARG A 149 -7.37 13.14 -27.03
CA ARG A 149 -7.72 14.25 -27.94
C ARG A 149 -6.53 14.78 -28.77
N ARG A 150 -6.81 15.45 -29.90
CA ARG A 150 -5.78 15.93 -30.86
C ARG A 150 -4.88 17.05 -30.31
N LYS A 151 -5.46 18.04 -29.62
CA LYS A 151 -4.73 19.16 -29.01
C LYS A 151 -5.50 19.71 -27.80
N ALA A 152 -4.85 20.46 -26.92
CA ALA A 152 -5.50 20.96 -25.71
C ALA A 152 -6.59 22.01 -26.02
N ASN A 153 -6.27 22.98 -26.88
CA ASN A 153 -7.08 24.13 -27.25
C ASN A 153 -7.96 23.88 -28.49
N GLN A 154 -8.66 22.74 -28.55
CA GLN A 154 -9.61 22.50 -29.64
C GLN A 154 -10.71 23.57 -29.62
N SER A 155 -11.03 24.11 -30.80
CA SER A 155 -12.18 25.00 -30.99
C SER A 155 -13.50 24.20 -30.85
N PRO A 156 -14.65 24.88 -30.82
CA PRO A 156 -15.94 24.20 -30.64
C PRO A 156 -16.20 23.13 -31.71
N LEU A 157 -16.01 23.42 -33.00
CA LEU A 157 -16.34 22.45 -34.06
C LEU A 157 -15.32 21.30 -34.10
N GLU A 158 -14.03 21.57 -33.87
CA GLU A 158 -13.02 20.53 -33.70
C GLU A 158 -13.33 19.57 -32.54
N SER A 159 -13.89 20.08 -31.44
CA SER A 159 -14.29 19.26 -30.30
C SER A 159 -15.50 18.41 -30.63
N MET A 160 -16.50 18.96 -31.32
CA MET A 160 -17.69 18.24 -31.78
C MET A 160 -17.37 17.17 -32.83
N GLU A 161 -16.47 17.46 -33.77
CA GLU A 161 -16.07 16.52 -34.81
C GLU A 161 -15.35 15.31 -34.21
N LEU A 162 -14.47 15.54 -33.23
CA LEU A 162 -13.70 14.47 -32.60
C LEU A 162 -14.52 13.69 -31.54
N GLY A 163 -15.51 14.34 -30.94
CA GLY A 163 -16.24 13.81 -29.77
C GLY A 163 -15.39 13.76 -28.48
N LEU A 164 -14.15 14.26 -28.52
CA LEU A 164 -13.20 14.27 -27.41
C LEU A 164 -12.57 15.64 -27.26
N ALA A 165 -12.45 16.11 -26.01
CA ALA A 165 -11.83 17.39 -25.69
C ALA A 165 -11.00 17.33 -24.41
N SER A 166 -10.05 18.25 -24.26
CA SER A 166 -9.38 18.51 -22.98
C SER A 166 -10.25 19.39 -22.08
N CYS A 167 -9.85 19.63 -20.83
CA CYS A 167 -10.53 20.60 -19.95
C CYS A 167 -10.60 21.99 -20.59
N THR A 168 -9.59 22.38 -21.37
CA THR A 168 -9.59 23.64 -22.13
C THR A 168 -10.57 23.59 -23.29
N GLY A 169 -10.58 22.52 -24.09
CA GLY A 169 -11.53 22.39 -25.20
C GLY A 169 -12.98 22.39 -24.73
N LEU A 170 -13.29 21.70 -23.62
CA LEU A 170 -14.60 21.74 -22.99
C LEU A 170 -14.96 23.15 -22.49
N SER A 171 -14.00 23.86 -21.89
CA SER A 171 -14.22 25.22 -21.40
C SER A 171 -14.46 26.22 -22.53
N ILE A 172 -13.70 26.12 -23.64
CA ILE A 172 -13.94 26.93 -24.86
C ILE A 172 -15.34 26.66 -25.40
N LEU A 173 -15.72 25.39 -25.55
CA LEU A 173 -17.04 25.00 -26.06
C LEU A 173 -18.19 25.55 -25.21
N LEU A 174 -18.10 25.47 -23.88
CA LEU A 174 -19.13 26.03 -22.99
C LEU A 174 -19.13 27.56 -22.98
N VAL A 175 -17.96 28.21 -23.01
CA VAL A 175 -17.86 29.67 -23.14
C VAL A 175 -18.53 30.13 -24.42
N ASP A 176 -18.20 29.54 -25.56
CA ASP A 176 -18.76 29.94 -26.85
C ASP A 176 -20.26 29.65 -26.95
N ALA A 177 -20.75 28.57 -26.33
CA ALA A 177 -22.19 28.33 -26.20
C ALA A 177 -22.90 29.38 -25.31
N CYS A 178 -22.28 29.81 -24.21
CA CYS A 178 -22.79 30.90 -23.39
C CYS A 178 -22.84 32.22 -24.19
N ARG A 179 -21.75 32.52 -24.93
CA ARG A 179 -21.63 33.73 -25.75
C ARG A 179 -22.60 33.75 -26.93
N SER A 180 -22.95 32.59 -27.50
CA SER A 180 -23.92 32.50 -28.61
C SER A 180 -25.33 32.91 -28.20
N VAL A 181 -25.66 32.84 -26.91
CA VAL A 181 -26.93 33.31 -26.32
C VAL A 181 -26.75 34.55 -25.42
N GLY A 182 -25.66 35.30 -25.62
CA GLY A 182 -25.48 36.62 -25.02
C GLY A 182 -25.02 36.63 -23.56
N ILE A 183 -24.62 35.50 -22.99
CA ILE A 183 -24.09 35.41 -21.62
C ILE A 183 -22.59 35.78 -21.64
N PRO A 184 -22.13 36.76 -20.84
CA PRO A 184 -20.71 37.05 -20.73
C PRO A 184 -20.00 35.87 -20.07
N ALA A 185 -19.07 35.27 -20.78
CA ALA A 185 -18.33 34.09 -20.33
C ALA A 185 -16.88 34.13 -20.80
N ARG A 186 -16.00 33.51 -20.02
CA ARG A 186 -14.56 33.43 -20.31
C ARG A 186 -13.94 32.18 -19.70
N VAL A 187 -12.79 31.77 -20.23
CA VAL A 187 -12.00 30.68 -19.65
C VAL A 187 -11.23 31.23 -18.46
N ALA A 188 -11.29 30.53 -17.33
CA ALA A 188 -10.38 30.70 -16.20
C ALA A 188 -9.53 29.45 -16.01
N GLY A 189 -8.33 29.60 -15.45
CA GLY A 189 -7.47 28.44 -15.22
C GLY A 189 -6.18 28.76 -14.50
N ILE A 190 -5.51 27.69 -14.09
CA ILE A 190 -4.21 27.70 -13.44
C ILE A 190 -3.23 26.86 -14.25
N ALA A 191 -2.07 27.44 -14.56
CA ALA A 191 -1.08 26.81 -15.42
C ALA A 191 -0.28 25.73 -14.70
N SER A 192 -0.16 25.83 -13.37
CA SER A 192 0.38 24.78 -12.51
C SER A 192 -0.21 24.92 -11.12
N TRP A 193 -0.82 23.85 -10.59
CA TRP A 193 -1.22 23.82 -9.18
C TRP A 193 -0.02 24.03 -8.25
N THR A 194 -0.25 24.56 -7.04
CA THR A 194 0.82 24.89 -6.08
C THR A 194 1.59 23.67 -5.57
N ASP A 195 0.99 22.49 -5.64
CA ASP A 195 1.60 21.18 -5.37
C ASP A 195 2.29 20.55 -6.59
N ARG A 196 2.34 21.27 -7.72
CA ARG A 196 2.88 20.85 -9.03
C ARG A 196 2.09 19.73 -9.73
N ASN A 197 0.83 19.50 -9.36
CA ASN A 197 0.00 18.43 -9.93
C ASN A 197 -0.72 18.80 -11.25
N GLY A 198 0.02 19.25 -12.26
CA GLY A 198 -0.55 19.59 -13.57
C GLY A 198 -1.29 20.93 -13.62
N ASN A 199 -2.14 21.11 -14.63
CA ASN A 199 -2.90 22.35 -14.91
C ASN A 199 -4.40 22.05 -15.02
N HIS A 200 -5.23 23.08 -14.92
CA HIS A 200 -6.66 22.94 -15.17
C HIS A 200 -7.30 24.26 -15.65
N THR A 201 -8.35 24.14 -16.47
CA THR A 201 -9.16 25.27 -16.94
C THR A 201 -10.64 24.95 -16.77
N TRP A 202 -11.41 25.98 -16.43
CA TRP A 202 -12.86 25.97 -16.24
C TRP A 202 -13.48 27.25 -16.81
N VAL A 203 -14.77 27.46 -16.56
CA VAL A 203 -15.52 28.60 -17.11
C VAL A 203 -15.90 29.58 -16.01
N GLU A 204 -15.66 30.87 -16.24
CA GLU A 204 -16.29 31.96 -15.50
C GLU A 204 -17.46 32.53 -16.32
N ILE A 205 -18.61 32.71 -15.67
CA ILE A 205 -19.87 33.25 -16.22
C ILE A 205 -20.26 34.48 -15.40
N HIS A 206 -20.63 35.58 -16.06
CA HIS A 206 -21.19 36.75 -15.38
C HIS A 206 -22.70 36.58 -15.22
N ASP A 207 -23.20 36.52 -13.98
CA ASP A 207 -24.62 36.26 -13.68
C ASP A 207 -25.53 37.49 -13.82
N GLY A 208 -24.94 38.66 -14.02
CA GLY A 208 -25.60 39.96 -14.08
C GLY A 208 -25.07 40.91 -13.01
N GLU A 209 -24.59 40.36 -11.89
CA GLU A 209 -24.03 41.11 -10.78
C GLU A 209 -22.51 40.85 -10.63
N GLN A 210 -22.10 39.60 -10.77
CA GLN A 210 -20.72 39.18 -10.53
C GLN A 210 -20.30 37.99 -11.38
N TRP A 211 -19.00 37.73 -11.39
CA TRP A 211 -18.44 36.52 -12.00
C TRP A 211 -18.61 35.32 -11.07
N ARG A 212 -19.14 34.25 -11.63
CA ARG A 212 -19.34 32.92 -11.03
C ARG A 212 -18.53 31.89 -11.81
N PHE A 213 -18.22 30.73 -11.23
CA PHE A 213 -17.50 29.67 -11.94
C PHE A 213 -18.32 28.38 -12.11
N ALA A 214 -17.97 27.59 -13.13
CA ALA A 214 -18.48 26.23 -13.33
C ALA A 214 -17.43 25.36 -14.03
N GLY A 215 -17.38 24.07 -13.66
CA GLY A 215 -16.67 23.07 -14.45
C GLY A 215 -17.41 22.79 -15.77
N ALA A 216 -16.67 22.66 -16.86
CA ALA A 216 -17.24 22.38 -18.17
C ALA A 216 -17.57 20.88 -18.31
N ALA A 217 -18.82 20.57 -18.64
CA ALA A 217 -19.41 19.22 -18.59
C ALA A 217 -19.57 18.66 -17.17
N GLU A 218 -19.54 19.53 -16.16
CA GLU A 218 -19.67 19.21 -14.74
C GLU A 218 -20.89 19.94 -14.15
N TYR A 219 -22.08 19.65 -14.68
CA TYR A 219 -23.33 20.24 -14.16
C TYR A 219 -23.56 19.88 -12.69
N ASP A 220 -23.85 20.88 -11.87
CA ASP A 220 -24.25 20.73 -10.46
C ASP A 220 -25.66 21.31 -10.25
N PRO A 221 -26.64 20.51 -9.81
CA PRO A 221 -28.00 20.99 -9.57
C PRO A 221 -28.12 22.07 -8.47
N SER A 222 -27.07 22.26 -7.67
CA SER A 222 -26.99 23.27 -6.62
C SER A 222 -26.59 24.65 -7.13
N GLY A 223 -26.28 24.79 -8.42
CA GLY A 223 -25.95 26.07 -9.06
C GLY A 223 -24.47 26.25 -9.40
N LEU A 224 -24.09 27.50 -9.70
CA LEU A 224 -22.70 27.88 -10.01
C LEU A 224 -21.84 27.94 -8.74
N ASP A 225 -20.54 28.17 -8.90
CA ASP A 225 -19.50 28.14 -7.86
C ASP A 225 -19.32 26.75 -7.23
N ARG A 226 -19.38 25.74 -8.10
CA ARG A 226 -19.18 24.32 -7.79
C ARG A 226 -18.26 23.70 -8.83
N GLY A 227 -17.42 22.78 -8.37
CA GLY A 227 -16.42 22.08 -9.17
C GLY A 227 -15.40 21.41 -8.26
N TRP A 228 -14.90 20.25 -8.64
CA TRP A 228 -13.89 19.50 -7.86
C TRP A 228 -12.61 20.33 -7.64
N PHE A 229 -12.32 21.26 -8.56
CA PHE A 229 -11.17 22.14 -8.52
C PHE A 229 -11.31 23.29 -7.51
N ALA A 230 -12.48 23.52 -6.90
CA ALA A 230 -12.70 24.66 -6.00
C ALA A 230 -11.76 24.63 -4.77
N GLY A 231 -11.52 23.44 -4.20
CA GLY A 231 -10.57 23.24 -3.11
C GLY A 231 -9.13 23.60 -3.53
N PRO A 232 -8.56 22.92 -4.54
CA PRO A 232 -7.25 23.27 -5.09
C PRO A 232 -7.12 24.75 -5.51
N ALA A 233 -8.15 25.34 -6.13
CA ALA A 233 -8.19 26.75 -6.54
C ALA A 233 -8.10 27.74 -5.37
N SER A 234 -8.57 27.35 -4.19
CA SER A 234 -8.44 28.18 -2.98
C SER A 234 -7.00 28.39 -2.51
N HIS A 235 -6.05 27.60 -3.02
CA HIS A 235 -4.61 27.70 -2.72
C HIS A 235 -3.83 28.52 -3.76
N ALA A 236 -4.48 29.12 -4.75
CA ALA A 236 -3.82 29.94 -5.76
C ALA A 236 -3.03 31.11 -5.14
N ILE A 237 -1.91 31.46 -5.77
CA ILE A 237 -1.02 32.52 -5.32
C ILE A 237 -1.21 33.73 -6.23
N GLU A 238 -1.90 34.76 -5.73
CA GLU A 238 -2.13 36.03 -6.43
C GLU A 238 -0.79 36.65 -6.89
N GLY A 239 -0.76 37.12 -8.13
CA GLY A 239 0.39 37.70 -8.81
C GLY A 239 1.41 36.68 -9.35
N HIS A 240 1.26 35.38 -9.07
CA HIS A 240 2.22 34.37 -9.50
C HIS A 240 1.93 33.86 -10.92
N GLU A 241 2.90 33.92 -11.82
CA GLU A 241 2.74 33.55 -13.24
C GLU A 241 2.13 32.16 -13.46
N LEU A 242 2.58 31.15 -12.70
CA LEU A 242 2.10 29.77 -12.84
C LEU A 242 0.96 29.38 -11.89
N HIS A 243 0.89 30.02 -10.73
CA HIS A 243 0.11 29.55 -9.58
C HIS A 243 -1.05 30.50 -9.24
N ALA A 244 -1.15 31.63 -9.93
CA ALA A 244 -2.36 32.44 -9.94
C ALA A 244 -3.41 31.79 -10.83
N ILE A 245 -4.67 32.14 -10.57
CA ILE A 245 -5.77 31.84 -11.46
C ILE A 245 -5.94 33.02 -12.41
N TRP A 246 -5.79 32.74 -13.69
CA TRP A 246 -5.96 33.72 -14.76
C TRP A 246 -7.29 33.51 -15.44
N ALA A 247 -8.02 34.59 -15.73
CA ALA A 247 -9.19 34.57 -16.61
C ALA A 247 -8.86 35.28 -17.93
N SER A 248 -9.25 34.68 -19.05
CA SER A 248 -8.96 35.24 -20.38
C SER A 248 -9.71 36.56 -20.61
N SER A 249 -9.11 37.44 -21.41
CA SER A 249 -9.71 38.72 -21.81
C SER A 249 -9.40 39.02 -23.27
N TRP A 250 -10.37 39.58 -23.99
CA TRP A 250 -10.12 40.06 -25.36
C TRP A 250 -9.36 41.38 -25.33
N ARG A 251 -9.80 42.32 -24.48
CA ARG A 251 -9.10 43.58 -24.25
C ARG A 251 -7.72 43.30 -23.67
N ARG A 252 -6.72 44.05 -24.13
CA ARG A 252 -5.37 44.01 -23.56
C ARG A 252 -5.40 44.53 -22.12
N THR A 253 -4.89 43.72 -21.19
CA THR A 253 -4.89 44.01 -19.74
C THR A 253 -3.53 44.43 -19.21
N GLY A 254 -2.46 44.20 -19.98
CA GLY A 254 -1.06 44.33 -19.53
C GLY A 254 -0.49 43.00 -19.04
N ASP A 255 -1.35 42.09 -18.60
CA ASP A 255 -1.02 40.72 -18.22
C ASP A 255 -1.48 39.71 -19.29
N ARG A 256 -1.16 38.43 -19.07
CA ARG A 256 -1.46 37.34 -20.02
C ARG A 256 -2.08 36.14 -19.36
N PHE A 257 -2.93 35.43 -20.10
CA PHE A 257 -3.38 34.09 -19.72
C PHE A 257 -2.28 33.08 -20.10
N PRO A 258 -1.68 32.34 -19.14
CA PRO A 258 -0.64 31.37 -19.47
C PRO A 258 -1.25 30.12 -20.13
N LEU A 259 -0.85 29.85 -21.37
CA LEU A 259 -1.29 28.67 -22.12
C LEU A 259 -0.43 27.47 -21.71
N ALA A 260 -0.99 26.53 -20.96
CA ALA A 260 -0.23 25.39 -20.42
C ALA A 260 0.44 24.52 -21.50
N TRP A 261 -0.05 24.55 -22.74
CA TRP A 261 0.55 23.89 -23.91
C TRP A 261 1.58 24.75 -24.67
N ASN A 262 1.63 26.06 -24.40
CA ASN A 262 2.54 27.01 -25.04
C ASN A 262 2.83 28.23 -24.14
N MET A 263 3.57 28.01 -23.04
CA MET A 263 3.82 29.03 -22.00
C MET A 263 4.56 30.29 -22.49
N SER A 264 5.26 30.18 -23.63
CA SER A 264 5.95 31.30 -24.28
C SER A 264 5.02 32.25 -25.03
N ASP A 265 3.81 31.81 -25.39
CA ASP A 265 2.86 32.68 -26.08
C ASP A 265 2.37 33.78 -25.13
N ARG A 266 2.35 35.02 -25.64
CA ARG A 266 1.89 36.21 -24.93
C ARG A 266 0.71 36.91 -25.64
N SER A 267 0.13 36.26 -26.64
CA SER A 267 -0.92 36.81 -27.50
C SER A 267 -2.30 36.82 -26.85
N VAL A 268 -2.52 36.06 -25.77
CA VAL A 268 -3.80 35.97 -25.07
C VAL A 268 -3.74 36.81 -23.78
N PRO A 269 -4.46 37.95 -23.71
CA PRO A 269 -4.54 38.74 -22.49
C PRO A 269 -5.24 37.98 -21.36
N GLY A 270 -4.83 38.25 -20.12
CA GLY A 270 -5.40 37.64 -18.93
C GLY A 270 -5.57 38.64 -17.79
N VAL A 271 -6.50 38.34 -16.89
CA VAL A 271 -6.70 39.06 -15.63
C VAL A 271 -6.48 38.08 -14.49
N ASP A 272 -5.66 38.45 -13.51
CA ASP A 272 -5.55 37.67 -12.28
C ASP A 272 -6.85 37.77 -11.48
N VAL A 273 -7.47 36.61 -11.24
CA VAL A 273 -8.73 36.48 -10.51
C VAL A 273 -8.59 35.63 -9.25
N SER A 274 -7.35 35.33 -8.82
CA SER A 274 -7.05 34.47 -7.67
C SER A 274 -7.79 34.88 -6.41
N SER A 275 -7.96 36.18 -6.18
CA SER A 275 -8.68 36.74 -5.03
C SER A 275 -10.14 36.26 -4.92
N ARG A 276 -10.78 35.85 -6.02
CA ARG A 276 -12.16 35.31 -6.00
C ARG A 276 -12.23 33.90 -5.41
N TYR A 277 -11.18 33.11 -5.61
CA TYR A 277 -11.11 31.71 -5.18
C TYR A 277 -10.51 31.61 -3.77
N THR A 278 -9.60 32.52 -3.42
CA THR A 278 -8.92 32.53 -2.12
C THR A 278 -9.74 33.19 -1.01
N ARG A 279 -10.68 34.12 -1.33
CA ARG A 279 -11.56 34.77 -0.33
C ARG A 279 -12.53 33.81 0.37
N ALA A 280 -12.86 32.66 -0.23
CA ALA A 280 -13.69 31.63 0.39
C ALA A 280 -13.09 31.06 1.70
N LYS A 281 -11.78 31.25 1.92
CA LYS A 281 -11.04 30.87 3.13
C LYS A 281 -11.50 31.60 4.41
N ALA A 282 -12.17 32.74 4.30
CA ALA A 282 -12.59 33.54 5.46
C ALA A 282 -13.98 33.18 6.02
N ALA A 283 -14.80 32.39 5.32
CA ALA A 283 -16.22 32.19 5.68
C ALA A 283 -16.61 30.75 6.05
N ALA A 284 -15.76 29.75 5.82
CA ALA A 284 -16.06 28.35 6.15
C ALA A 284 -15.06 27.81 7.17
N GLY A 285 -15.26 28.18 8.44
CA GLY A 285 -14.55 27.58 9.55
C GLY A 285 -15.19 26.24 9.93
N THR A 286 -14.63 25.13 9.46
CA THR A 286 -14.53 23.81 10.13
C THR A 286 -13.78 22.87 9.18
N ASP A 287 -12.45 22.97 9.11
CA ASP A 287 -11.67 22.07 8.26
C ASP A 287 -11.30 20.82 9.06
N ARG A 288 -12.09 19.74 8.91
CA ARG A 288 -11.56 18.40 9.17
C ARG A 288 -10.68 18.09 7.97
N SER A 289 -9.36 18.03 8.18
CA SER A 289 -8.41 17.55 7.16
C SER A 289 -8.93 16.26 6.53
N VAL A 290 -8.83 16.11 5.21
CA VAL A 290 -9.33 14.95 4.45
C VAL A 290 -8.16 14.27 3.74
N LEU A 291 -8.09 12.94 3.84
CA LEU A 291 -7.22 12.08 3.06
C LEU A 291 -7.91 11.74 1.73
N THR A 292 -7.27 12.08 0.62
CA THR A 292 -7.71 11.66 -0.71
C THR A 292 -7.02 10.37 -1.12
N ILE A 293 -7.79 9.31 -1.41
CA ILE A 293 -7.27 7.95 -1.68
C ILE A 293 -7.71 7.47 -3.05
N ARG A 294 -6.79 6.85 -3.79
CA ARG A 294 -7.07 6.12 -5.03
C ARG A 294 -6.50 4.71 -4.92
N LEU A 295 -7.27 3.73 -5.41
CA LEU A 295 -6.91 2.33 -5.40
C LEU A 295 -6.76 1.80 -6.82
N TRP A 296 -5.68 1.08 -7.04
CA TRP A 296 -5.36 0.38 -8.28
C TRP A 296 -5.28 -1.12 -8.03
N GLU A 297 -5.49 -1.91 -9.08
CA GLU A 297 -5.24 -3.34 -9.06
C GLU A 297 -3.74 -3.64 -8.84
N SER A 298 -2.90 -2.92 -9.57
CA SER A 298 -1.44 -2.99 -9.53
C SER A 298 -0.83 -1.73 -10.14
N ARG A 299 0.50 -1.56 -10.06
CA ARG A 299 1.20 -0.43 -10.69
C ARG A 299 1.01 -0.45 -12.22
N GLY A 300 0.35 0.59 -12.75
CA GLY A 300 -0.01 0.67 -14.17
C GLY A 300 -1.24 -0.16 -14.56
N GLY A 301 -1.92 -0.79 -13.59
CA GLY A 301 -3.16 -1.52 -13.78
C GLY A 301 -4.40 -0.61 -13.79
N LYS A 302 -5.60 -1.22 -13.73
CA LYS A 302 -6.87 -0.50 -13.70
C LYS A 302 -7.19 0.02 -12.29
N ARG A 303 -8.05 1.04 -12.21
CA ARG A 303 -8.59 1.51 -10.94
C ARG A 303 -9.62 0.54 -10.37
N LEU A 304 -9.63 0.40 -9.04
CA LEU A 304 -10.57 -0.46 -8.32
C LEU A 304 -11.50 0.35 -7.42
N ALA A 305 -12.76 -0.09 -7.36
CA ALA A 305 -13.74 0.41 -6.41
C ALA A 305 -13.75 -0.46 -5.16
N ALA A 306 -13.47 0.15 -4.01
CA ALA A 306 -13.43 -0.49 -2.71
C ALA A 306 -14.06 0.42 -1.65
N GLU A 307 -14.74 -0.19 -0.68
CA GLU A 307 -15.11 0.52 0.55
C GLU A 307 -13.85 0.75 1.37
N VAL A 308 -13.62 2.00 1.81
CA VAL A 308 -12.45 2.38 2.63
C VAL A 308 -12.94 2.79 4.01
N THR A 309 -12.34 2.24 5.06
CA THR A 309 -12.70 2.53 6.45
C THR A 309 -11.45 2.81 7.29
N ALA A 310 -11.43 3.91 8.05
CA ALA A 310 -10.43 4.13 9.09
C ALA A 310 -10.71 3.24 10.30
N LEU A 311 -9.69 2.53 10.81
CA LEU A 311 -9.87 1.53 11.87
C LEU A 311 -9.73 2.07 13.30
N GLU A 312 -9.10 3.23 13.49
CA GLU A 312 -8.78 3.79 14.82
C GLU A 312 -9.74 4.91 15.26
N ALA A 313 -10.75 5.25 14.46
CA ALA A 313 -11.76 6.24 14.83
C ALA A 313 -12.92 5.58 15.59
N GLU A 314 -13.37 6.19 16.71
CA GLU A 314 -14.54 5.75 17.50
C GLU A 314 -15.81 5.60 16.66
N GLU A 315 -15.90 6.34 15.55
CA GLU A 315 -16.87 6.11 14.47
C GLU A 315 -16.12 5.70 13.19
N ALA A 316 -16.47 4.55 12.62
CA ALA A 316 -15.93 4.09 11.34
C ALA A 316 -16.27 5.12 10.23
N ILE A 317 -15.31 5.98 9.91
CA ILE A 317 -15.43 6.93 8.81
C ILE A 317 -15.28 6.11 7.52
N ARG A 318 -16.32 6.11 6.70
CA ARG A 318 -16.38 5.32 5.46
C ARG A 318 -16.30 6.21 4.24
N SER A 319 -15.60 5.72 3.24
CA SER A 319 -15.54 6.31 1.90
C SER A 319 -15.53 5.20 0.84
N ARG A 320 -15.48 5.57 -0.44
CA ARG A 320 -15.45 4.60 -1.54
C ARG A 320 -14.51 5.08 -2.65
N THR A 321 -13.58 4.21 -3.07
CA THR A 321 -12.75 4.45 -4.26
C THR A 321 -13.54 4.15 -5.54
N PHE A 322 -13.08 4.71 -6.66
CA PHE A 322 -13.78 4.66 -7.96
C PHE A 322 -12.94 3.88 -8.99
N ALA A 323 -13.63 3.20 -9.92
CA ALA A 323 -13.05 2.32 -10.93
C ALA A 323 -13.21 2.91 -12.35
N ASP A 324 -12.45 2.44 -13.33
CA ASP A 324 -12.60 2.93 -14.71
C ASP A 324 -14.01 2.59 -15.27
N PRO A 325 -14.66 3.49 -16.05
CA PRO A 325 -14.16 4.72 -16.64
C PRO A 325 -14.46 6.00 -15.82
N ASP A 326 -14.63 5.90 -14.48
CA ASP A 326 -14.82 7.10 -13.66
C ASP A 326 -13.67 8.11 -13.87
N ASP A 327 -14.02 9.41 -13.89
CA ASP A 327 -13.07 10.52 -14.04
C ASP A 327 -11.82 10.28 -13.16
N ILE A 328 -10.64 10.36 -13.79
CA ILE A 328 -9.35 10.18 -13.13
C ILE A 328 -9.18 11.13 -11.94
N ASN A 329 -9.83 12.29 -11.95
CA ASN A 329 -9.79 13.27 -10.87
C ASN A 329 -10.71 12.92 -9.69
N ARG A 330 -11.62 11.95 -9.84
CA ARG A 330 -12.52 11.50 -8.78
C ARG A 330 -11.78 10.58 -7.81
N VAL A 331 -11.60 11.01 -6.56
CA VAL A 331 -10.86 10.28 -5.51
C VAL A 331 -11.75 10.04 -4.29
N ALA A 332 -11.44 9.00 -3.51
CA ALA A 332 -12.14 8.75 -2.25
C ALA A 332 -11.67 9.75 -1.20
N GLU A 333 -12.60 10.40 -0.52
CA GLU A 333 -12.31 11.31 0.58
C GLU A 333 -12.60 10.62 1.91
N LEU A 334 -11.57 10.44 2.73
CA LEU A 334 -11.66 9.87 4.07
C LEU A 334 -11.23 10.94 5.06
N ALA A 335 -12.02 11.21 6.11
CA ALA A 335 -11.60 12.22 7.08
C ALA A 335 -10.29 11.81 7.77
N ASP A 336 -9.32 12.73 7.79
CA ASP A 336 -8.05 12.57 8.48
C ASP A 336 -8.26 12.86 9.98
N THR A 337 -8.07 11.84 10.80
CA THR A 337 -8.14 11.97 12.27
C THR A 337 -6.92 12.68 12.86
N GLY A 338 -5.86 12.89 12.06
CA GLY A 338 -4.57 13.41 12.52
C GLY A 338 -3.75 12.39 13.33
N GLN A 339 -4.31 11.22 13.66
CA GLN A 339 -3.59 10.14 14.33
C GLN A 339 -2.66 9.43 13.34
N ARG A 340 -1.44 9.13 13.78
CA ARG A 340 -0.47 8.37 13.00
C ARG A 340 0.23 7.35 13.90
N PRO A 341 0.54 6.15 13.37
CA PRO A 341 0.18 5.67 12.03
C PRO A 341 -1.33 5.39 11.92
N LEU A 342 -1.97 5.75 10.80
CA LEU A 342 -3.39 5.51 10.57
C LEU A 342 -3.59 4.21 9.81
N ARG A 343 -4.35 3.27 10.37
CA ARG A 343 -4.74 2.03 9.69
C ARG A 343 -6.05 2.20 8.94
N ILE A 344 -6.06 1.78 7.68
CA ILE A 344 -7.26 1.74 6.85
C ILE A 344 -7.55 0.32 6.38
N ALA A 345 -8.83 -0.06 6.34
CA ALA A 345 -9.30 -1.28 5.70
C ALA A 345 -9.95 -0.96 4.37
N LEU A 346 -9.66 -1.79 3.37
CA LEU A 346 -10.22 -1.72 2.03
C LEU A 346 -10.97 -3.02 1.74
N VAL A 347 -12.24 -2.92 1.33
CA VAL A 347 -13.07 -4.07 0.95
C VAL A 347 -13.41 -3.99 -0.53
N HIS A 348 -12.93 -4.96 -1.31
CA HIS A 348 -13.16 -5.10 -2.75
C HIS A 348 -13.54 -6.56 -3.03
N ASP A 349 -14.64 -6.77 -3.76
CA ASP A 349 -15.16 -8.11 -4.12
C ASP A 349 -15.27 -9.09 -2.92
N GLY A 350 -15.68 -8.56 -1.76
CA GLY A 350 -15.84 -9.33 -0.52
C GLY A 350 -14.53 -9.68 0.19
N GLN A 351 -13.38 -9.35 -0.38
CA GLN A 351 -12.08 -9.50 0.26
C GLN A 351 -11.70 -8.24 1.02
N ARG A 352 -11.09 -8.40 2.21
CA ARG A 352 -10.64 -7.29 3.06
C ARG A 352 -9.12 -7.25 3.16
N ARG A 353 -8.54 -6.13 2.71
CA ARG A 353 -7.11 -5.79 2.82
C ARG A 353 -6.90 -4.59 3.74
N THR A 354 -5.67 -4.36 4.19
CA THR A 354 -5.30 -3.24 5.06
C THR A 354 -4.14 -2.45 4.50
N ALA A 355 -4.07 -1.16 4.86
CA ALA A 355 -2.89 -0.33 4.62
C ALA A 355 -2.57 0.48 5.88
N VAL A 356 -1.28 0.73 6.09
CA VAL A 356 -0.78 1.64 7.13
C VAL A 356 -0.31 2.95 6.52
N LEU A 357 -0.85 4.07 7.00
CA LEU A 357 -0.44 5.42 6.60
C LEU A 357 0.38 6.05 7.73
N SER A 358 1.71 6.01 7.61
CA SER A 358 2.62 6.43 8.69
C SER A 358 2.98 7.92 8.68
N GLU A 359 2.84 8.60 7.55
CA GLU A 359 3.22 10.02 7.41
C GLU A 359 2.00 10.96 7.42
N SER A 360 2.20 12.19 7.91
CA SER A 360 1.25 13.28 7.67
C SER A 360 1.25 13.62 6.18
N HIS A 361 0.08 13.54 5.55
CA HIS A 361 -0.04 13.83 4.13
C HIS A 361 -0.41 15.30 3.94
N ALA A 362 0.26 15.98 3.02
CA ALA A 362 -0.09 17.36 2.68
C ALA A 362 -1.55 17.42 2.19
N PRO A 363 -2.34 18.43 2.59
CA PRO A 363 -3.70 18.62 2.10
C PRO A 363 -3.72 18.60 0.56
N GLY A 364 -4.60 17.79 -0.04
CA GLY A 364 -4.74 17.65 -1.49
C GLY A 364 -3.87 16.58 -2.17
N ARG A 365 -2.94 15.92 -1.46
CA ARG A 365 -2.14 14.82 -2.02
C ARG A 365 -2.97 13.54 -2.12
N VAL A 366 -3.11 12.99 -3.32
CA VAL A 366 -3.73 11.66 -3.54
C VAL A 366 -2.79 10.56 -3.07
N ILE A 367 -3.28 9.73 -2.15
CA ILE A 367 -2.63 8.51 -1.68
C ILE A 367 -2.94 7.40 -2.68
N GLU A 368 -1.91 6.95 -3.38
CA GLU A 368 -2.01 5.86 -4.34
C GLU A 368 -1.77 4.53 -3.64
N LEU A 369 -2.79 3.66 -3.63
CA LEU A 369 -2.74 2.32 -3.06
C LEU A 369 -2.86 1.27 -4.17
N TYR A 370 -2.19 0.14 -3.98
CA TYR A 370 -2.16 -0.96 -4.95
C TYR A 370 -2.64 -2.23 -4.27
N TRP A 371 -3.75 -2.80 -4.72
CA TRP A 371 -4.45 -3.92 -4.07
C TRP A 371 -3.53 -5.12 -3.82
N ASN A 372 -2.65 -5.43 -4.76
CA ASN A 372 -1.67 -6.51 -4.68
C ASN A 372 -0.50 -6.23 -3.72
N GLU A 373 -0.33 -5.00 -3.25
CA GLU A 373 0.69 -4.57 -2.28
C GLU A 373 0.11 -4.37 -0.87
N LEU A 374 -1.22 -4.47 -0.70
CA LEU A 374 -1.88 -4.26 0.57
C LEU A 374 -1.73 -5.47 1.53
N GLY A 375 -1.67 -5.15 2.83
CA GLY A 375 -1.69 -6.13 3.90
C GLY A 375 -3.00 -6.92 3.99
N LEU A 376 -2.94 -8.05 4.70
CA LEU A 376 -4.07 -8.92 4.99
C LEU A 376 -4.74 -8.48 6.31
N SER A 377 -6.08 -8.55 6.34
CA SER A 377 -6.80 -8.60 7.63
C SER A 377 -6.44 -9.87 8.40
N LYS A 378 -6.71 -9.89 9.71
CA LYS A 378 -6.49 -11.07 10.57
C LYS A 378 -7.19 -12.31 10.01
N GLU A 379 -8.46 -12.18 9.64
CA GLU A 379 -9.26 -13.28 9.10
C GLU A 379 -8.73 -13.75 7.75
N ALA A 380 -8.37 -12.81 6.87
CA ALA A 380 -7.77 -13.14 5.57
C ALA A 380 -6.42 -13.83 5.73
N ALA A 381 -5.59 -13.40 6.68
CA ALA A 381 -4.29 -14.02 6.95
C ALA A 381 -4.43 -15.47 7.42
N VAL A 382 -5.39 -15.76 8.31
CA VAL A 382 -5.69 -17.13 8.75
C VAL A 382 -6.18 -17.99 7.58
N ALA A 383 -7.10 -17.48 6.76
CA ALA A 383 -7.62 -18.20 5.60
C ALA A 383 -6.53 -18.47 4.55
N THR A 384 -5.68 -17.47 4.27
CA THR A 384 -4.56 -17.61 3.34
C THR A 384 -3.53 -18.60 3.86
N ALA A 385 -3.15 -18.53 5.14
CA ALA A 385 -2.23 -19.49 5.76
C ALA A 385 -2.74 -20.94 5.62
N ALA A 386 -4.03 -21.17 5.87
CA ALA A 386 -4.65 -22.48 5.70
C ALA A 386 -4.62 -22.96 4.23
N SER A 387 -4.92 -22.06 3.28
CA SER A 387 -4.89 -22.36 1.84
C SER A 387 -3.47 -22.70 1.36
N VAL A 388 -2.48 -21.88 1.72
CA VAL A 388 -1.07 -22.10 1.35
C VAL A 388 -0.55 -23.40 1.96
N TRP A 389 -0.87 -23.68 3.23
CA TRP A 389 -0.54 -24.97 3.85
C TRP A 389 -1.17 -26.16 3.11
N ALA A 390 -2.45 -26.07 2.73
CA ALA A 390 -3.12 -27.15 2.00
C ALA A 390 -2.45 -27.43 0.64
N GLN A 391 -2.05 -26.39 -0.08
CA GLN A 391 -1.31 -26.51 -1.36
C GLN A 391 0.08 -27.12 -1.15
N HIS A 392 0.81 -26.65 -0.14
CA HIS A 392 2.11 -27.21 0.25
C HIS A 392 2.00 -28.69 0.61
N ALA A 393 1.03 -29.04 1.47
CA ALA A 393 0.78 -30.41 1.87
C ALA A 393 0.45 -31.33 0.68
N ALA A 394 -0.37 -30.86 -0.27
CA ALA A 394 -0.67 -31.61 -1.49
C ALA A 394 0.59 -31.84 -2.35
N SER A 395 1.44 -30.81 -2.50
CA SER A 395 2.69 -30.92 -3.24
C SER A 395 3.67 -31.90 -2.60
N VAL A 396 3.86 -31.81 -1.28
CA VAL A 396 4.74 -32.71 -0.53
C VAL A 396 4.25 -34.16 -0.60
N ARG A 397 2.93 -34.42 -0.49
CA ARG A 397 2.38 -35.77 -0.70
C ARG A 397 2.74 -36.33 -2.06
N ALA A 398 2.55 -35.54 -3.12
CA ALA A 398 2.86 -35.99 -4.47
C ALA A 398 4.36 -36.25 -4.67
N GLN A 399 5.23 -35.37 -4.15
CA GLN A 399 6.68 -35.48 -4.32
C GLN A 399 7.32 -36.60 -3.50
N ARG A 400 6.81 -36.86 -2.28
CA ARG A 400 7.44 -37.77 -1.31
C ARG A 400 6.71 -39.09 -1.14
N GLN A 401 5.70 -39.39 -1.95
CA GLN A 401 4.93 -40.62 -1.87
C GLN A 401 5.84 -41.87 -1.86
N ALA A 402 6.80 -41.94 -2.78
CA ALA A 402 7.73 -43.08 -2.88
C ALA A 402 8.66 -43.21 -1.66
N GLU A 403 9.13 -42.08 -1.09
CA GLU A 403 9.96 -42.08 0.12
C GLU A 403 9.18 -42.61 1.33
N LEU A 404 7.90 -42.21 1.45
CA LEU A 404 7.04 -42.64 2.54
C LEU A 404 6.65 -44.11 2.45
N GLU A 405 6.38 -44.61 1.24
CA GLU A 405 6.11 -46.02 0.98
C GLU A 405 7.35 -46.89 1.24
N ALA A 406 8.53 -46.41 0.85
CA ALA A 406 9.79 -47.08 1.09
C ALA A 406 10.28 -46.97 2.55
N LEU A 407 9.64 -46.14 3.37
CA LEU A 407 10.11 -45.77 4.70
C LEU A 407 11.59 -45.33 4.68
N SER A 408 11.95 -44.48 3.72
CA SER A 408 13.32 -43.97 3.55
C SER A 408 13.29 -42.55 3.05
N LEU A 409 13.90 -41.64 3.82
CA LEU A 409 13.93 -40.20 3.50
C LEU A 409 15.32 -39.80 3.03
N ARG A 410 15.39 -38.88 2.06
CA ARG A 410 16.67 -38.40 1.52
C ARG A 410 16.89 -36.92 1.77
N CYS A 411 18.11 -36.54 2.13
CA CYS A 411 18.58 -35.17 2.10
C CYS A 411 20.02 -35.10 1.56
N GLY A 412 20.20 -34.43 0.42
CA GLY A 412 21.47 -34.44 -0.31
C GLY A 412 21.88 -35.87 -0.70
N ASP A 413 23.07 -36.28 -0.26
CA ASP A 413 23.63 -37.62 -0.50
C ASP A 413 23.33 -38.62 0.62
N TYR A 414 22.52 -38.23 1.61
CA TYR A 414 22.23 -39.03 2.78
C TYR A 414 20.81 -39.58 2.75
N ASP A 415 20.70 -40.90 2.95
CA ASP A 415 19.43 -41.61 3.10
C ASP A 415 19.24 -42.06 4.56
N MET A 416 18.05 -41.83 5.11
CA MET A 416 17.63 -42.23 6.44
C MET A 416 16.49 -43.25 6.34
N ARG A 417 16.84 -44.53 6.52
CA ARG A 417 15.88 -45.64 6.55
C ARG A 417 15.09 -45.60 7.86
N LEU A 418 13.81 -45.94 7.80
CA LEU A 418 12.89 -45.84 8.93
C LEU A 418 12.27 -47.20 9.24
N MET A 419 12.04 -47.47 10.53
CA MET A 419 11.12 -48.50 10.99
C MET A 419 9.95 -47.83 11.69
N ARG A 420 8.73 -48.32 11.45
CA ARG A 420 7.50 -47.77 12.01
C ARG A 420 6.78 -48.81 12.86
N ARG A 421 6.24 -48.36 13.99
CA ARG A 421 5.31 -49.12 14.83
C ARG A 421 4.24 -48.20 15.40
N ASP A 422 2.98 -48.58 15.26
CA ASP A 422 1.85 -47.78 15.69
C ASP A 422 1.30 -48.32 17.03
N PHE A 423 0.83 -47.40 17.88
CA PHE A 423 0.33 -47.68 19.21
C PHE A 423 -1.02 -47.00 19.43
N GLY A 424 -1.95 -47.72 20.05
CA GLY A 424 -3.26 -47.17 20.44
C GLY A 424 -4.08 -46.62 19.26
N SER A 425 -5.01 -45.73 19.56
CA SER A 425 -5.79 -44.99 18.57
C SER A 425 -5.52 -43.50 18.74
N ALA A 426 -5.38 -42.80 17.62
CA ALA A 426 -5.09 -41.37 17.63
C ALA A 426 -6.24 -40.55 18.25
N PRO A 427 -5.95 -39.54 19.09
CA PRO A 427 -6.92 -38.55 19.50
C PRO A 427 -7.42 -37.69 18.33
N ALA A 428 -8.51 -36.94 18.54
CA ALA A 428 -9.09 -36.07 17.52
C ALA A 428 -8.14 -34.95 17.03
N SER A 429 -7.15 -34.56 17.84
CA SER A 429 -6.14 -33.57 17.45
C SER A 429 -5.07 -34.12 16.50
N GLY A 430 -4.98 -35.44 16.36
CA GLY A 430 -3.93 -36.15 15.61
C GLY A 430 -3.13 -37.11 16.50
N ALA A 431 -2.41 -38.03 15.87
CA ALA A 431 -1.53 -38.97 16.58
C ALA A 431 -0.28 -38.27 17.11
N SER A 432 0.27 -38.73 18.24
CA SER A 432 1.64 -38.33 18.60
C SER A 432 2.69 -39.00 17.71
N LEU A 433 3.84 -38.36 17.54
CA LEU A 433 5.01 -38.91 16.85
C LEU A 433 6.16 -39.09 17.84
N TRP A 434 6.75 -40.29 17.86
CA TRP A 434 7.89 -40.62 18.72
C TRP A 434 9.07 -41.01 17.85
N ILE A 435 10.12 -40.19 17.84
CA ILE A 435 11.34 -40.43 17.10
C ILE A 435 12.35 -41.10 18.04
N SER A 436 12.65 -42.37 17.79
CA SER A 436 13.43 -43.23 18.68
C SER A 436 14.79 -43.56 18.07
N MET A 437 15.85 -42.85 18.51
CA MET A 437 17.19 -42.91 17.90
C MET A 437 18.06 -43.99 18.53
N HIS A 438 18.73 -44.80 17.69
CA HIS A 438 19.54 -45.93 18.12
C HIS A 438 20.95 -45.53 18.58
N GLY A 439 21.56 -46.38 19.42
CA GLY A 439 22.98 -46.27 19.81
C GLY A 439 23.95 -46.89 18.80
N GLY A 440 25.24 -46.94 19.14
CA GLY A 440 26.27 -47.63 18.32
C GLY A 440 27.23 -46.73 17.52
N GLY A 441 27.42 -45.48 17.94
CA GLY A 441 28.39 -44.60 17.29
C GLY A 441 29.81 -45.15 17.26
N GLY A 442 30.41 -45.14 16.07
CA GLY A 442 31.73 -45.73 15.80
C GLY A 442 31.74 -47.25 15.75
N ALA A 443 30.59 -47.92 15.90
CA ALA A 443 30.47 -49.37 15.78
C ALA A 443 30.35 -49.80 14.30
N PRO A 444 30.66 -51.07 13.98
CA PRO A 444 30.43 -51.61 12.64
C PRO A 444 28.95 -51.52 12.20
N PRO A 445 28.66 -51.41 10.90
CA PRO A 445 27.30 -51.29 10.38
C PRO A 445 26.31 -52.35 10.89
N SER A 446 26.76 -53.59 11.05
CA SER A 446 25.93 -54.69 11.57
C SER A 446 25.46 -54.47 13.01
N VAL A 447 26.28 -53.81 13.85
CA VAL A 447 25.90 -53.45 15.21
C VAL A 447 24.87 -52.33 15.19
N ASN A 448 25.07 -51.29 14.37
CA ASN A 448 24.11 -50.20 14.24
C ASN A 448 22.76 -50.66 13.68
N ASP A 449 22.74 -51.56 12.69
CA ASP A 449 21.50 -52.11 12.15
C ASP A 449 20.75 -52.98 13.17
N GLN A 450 21.48 -53.70 14.04
CA GLN A 450 20.88 -54.41 15.17
C GLN A 450 20.31 -53.44 16.23
N GLN A 451 21.04 -52.39 16.59
CA GLN A 451 20.57 -51.38 17.55
C GLN A 451 19.34 -50.64 17.01
N TRP A 452 19.34 -50.30 15.72
CA TRP A 452 18.19 -49.73 15.03
C TRP A 452 16.95 -50.62 15.12
N SER A 453 17.10 -51.92 14.85
CA SER A 453 16.01 -52.90 14.95
C SER A 453 15.45 -53.04 16.37
N ASN A 454 16.29 -52.89 17.39
CA ASN A 454 15.86 -52.92 18.79
C ASN A 454 15.03 -51.68 19.16
N GLN A 455 15.41 -50.53 18.60
CA GLN A 455 14.92 -49.21 19.03
C GLN A 455 13.43 -48.99 18.77
N VAL A 456 12.88 -49.55 17.69
CA VAL A 456 11.44 -49.48 17.37
C VAL A 456 10.56 -50.26 18.36
N ASN A 457 11.16 -51.21 19.11
CA ASN A 457 10.45 -52.08 20.05
C ASN A 457 10.82 -51.80 21.52
N LEU A 458 11.67 -50.81 21.78
CA LEU A 458 12.27 -50.59 23.09
C LEU A 458 11.23 -50.20 24.16
N TYR A 459 10.28 -49.32 23.80
CA TYR A 459 9.25 -48.81 24.69
C TYR A 459 7.84 -49.13 24.20
N THR A 460 6.90 -49.14 25.13
CA THR A 460 5.46 -49.20 24.86
C THR A 460 4.88 -47.81 25.07
N LEU A 461 4.17 -47.30 24.06
CA LEU A 461 3.57 -45.98 24.09
C LEU A 461 2.08 -46.05 24.42
N PRO A 462 1.50 -45.04 25.11
CA PRO A 462 0.05 -44.98 25.33
C PRO A 462 -0.74 -44.89 24.01
N GLU A 463 -0.28 -44.02 23.10
CA GLU A 463 -0.76 -43.88 21.72
C GLU A 463 0.36 -43.27 20.87
N GLY A 464 0.23 -43.38 19.54
CA GLY A 464 1.03 -42.64 18.58
C GLY A 464 1.79 -43.51 17.59
N ILE A 465 2.63 -42.87 16.80
CA ILE A 465 3.48 -43.49 15.78
C ILE A 465 4.91 -43.45 16.28
N CYS A 466 5.51 -44.61 16.56
CA CYS A 466 6.94 -44.72 16.83
C CYS A 466 7.70 -44.91 15.52
N ILE A 467 8.60 -43.98 15.22
CA ILE A 467 9.56 -44.08 14.13
C ILE A 467 10.95 -44.28 14.73
N ALA A 468 11.59 -45.39 14.40
CA ALA A 468 13.02 -45.56 14.64
C ALA A 468 13.77 -45.25 13.35
N PRO A 469 14.42 -44.08 13.23
CA PRO A 469 15.33 -43.82 12.11
C PRO A 469 16.64 -44.58 12.30
N ARG A 470 17.21 -45.05 11.20
CA ARG A 470 18.59 -45.47 11.09
C ARG A 470 19.42 -44.27 10.69
N ALA A 471 20.38 -43.87 11.53
CA ALA A 471 21.27 -42.79 11.15
C ALA A 471 21.95 -43.08 9.79
N PRO A 472 22.19 -42.07 8.94
CA PRO A 472 22.80 -42.29 7.63
C PRO A 472 24.26 -42.77 7.67
N THR A 473 24.94 -42.58 8.81
CA THR A 473 26.35 -42.96 8.98
C THR A 473 26.58 -43.84 10.20
N ASP A 474 27.74 -44.48 10.27
CA ASP A 474 28.21 -45.29 11.41
C ASP A 474 29.24 -44.55 12.29
N THR A 475 29.43 -43.26 12.03
CA THR A 475 30.43 -42.45 12.71
C THR A 475 30.10 -42.26 14.20
N TRP A 476 31.09 -41.92 15.02
CA TRP A 476 30.86 -41.64 16.45
C TRP A 476 29.83 -40.52 16.66
N ASN A 477 29.69 -39.61 15.69
CA ASN A 477 28.79 -38.47 15.70
C ASN A 477 27.52 -38.63 14.86
N LEU A 478 27.10 -39.87 14.57
CA LEU A 478 26.00 -40.20 13.65
C LEU A 478 24.72 -39.36 13.78
N TRP A 479 24.37 -38.87 14.98
CA TRP A 479 23.15 -38.08 15.23
C TRP A 479 23.37 -36.58 15.38
N HIS A 480 24.61 -36.10 15.49
CA HIS A 480 24.89 -34.66 15.69
C HIS A 480 25.55 -33.98 14.50
N ARG A 481 25.49 -34.64 13.33
CA ARG A 481 25.92 -34.08 12.05
C ARG A 481 24.84 -33.18 11.41
N PRO A 482 25.22 -32.18 10.60
CA PRO A 482 24.28 -31.21 10.02
C PRO A 482 23.16 -31.82 9.19
N GLU A 483 23.42 -32.88 8.42
CA GLU A 483 22.41 -33.51 7.56
C GLU A 483 21.22 -34.11 8.33
N ILE A 484 21.39 -34.39 9.63
CA ILE A 484 20.32 -34.94 10.49
C ILE A 484 19.18 -33.93 10.65
N ASP A 485 19.47 -32.63 10.69
CA ASP A 485 18.45 -31.60 10.90
C ASP A 485 17.44 -31.60 9.73
N CYS A 486 17.94 -31.60 8.49
CA CYS A 486 17.12 -31.71 7.29
C CYS A 486 16.31 -33.02 7.25
N LEU A 487 16.92 -34.15 7.62
CA LEU A 487 16.25 -35.45 7.61
C LEU A 487 15.14 -35.55 8.66
N LEU A 488 15.34 -34.99 9.85
CA LEU A 488 14.31 -34.91 10.89
C LEU A 488 13.19 -33.93 10.49
N ASP A 489 13.54 -32.80 9.88
CA ASP A 489 12.56 -31.85 9.35
C ASP A 489 11.64 -32.49 8.32
N ARG A 490 12.23 -33.22 7.37
CA ARG A 490 11.46 -33.98 6.37
C ARG A 490 10.59 -35.05 7.02
N LEU A 491 11.11 -35.76 8.02
CA LEU A 491 10.36 -36.80 8.74
C LEU A 491 9.13 -36.21 9.43
N ILE A 492 9.32 -35.13 10.20
CA ILE A 492 8.25 -34.48 10.95
C ILE A 492 7.19 -33.93 9.99
N GLU A 493 7.62 -33.19 8.96
CA GLU A 493 6.73 -32.64 7.94
C GLU A 493 5.92 -33.74 7.24
N SER A 494 6.58 -34.80 6.78
CA SER A 494 5.91 -35.91 6.13
C SER A 494 4.95 -36.66 7.07
N ALA A 495 5.29 -36.79 8.35
CA ALA A 495 4.42 -37.42 9.33
C ALA A 495 3.16 -36.59 9.60
N ILE A 496 3.28 -35.26 9.71
CA ILE A 496 2.14 -34.35 9.85
C ILE A 496 1.23 -34.48 8.62
N ILE A 497 1.81 -34.45 7.42
CA ILE A 497 1.06 -34.40 6.17
C ILE A 497 0.44 -35.74 5.79
N ALA A 498 1.16 -36.85 5.96
CA ALA A 498 0.76 -38.16 5.45
C ALA A 498 0.17 -39.08 6.53
N TRP A 499 0.52 -38.89 7.79
CA TRP A 499 0.13 -39.81 8.87
C TRP A 499 -0.77 -39.17 9.93
N GLY A 500 -1.19 -37.91 9.74
CA GLY A 500 -2.10 -37.22 10.66
C GLY A 500 -1.50 -36.97 12.04
N VAL A 501 -0.18 -36.73 12.08
CA VAL A 501 0.52 -36.36 13.32
C VAL A 501 0.15 -34.96 13.74
N ASP A 502 -0.11 -34.79 15.04
CA ASP A 502 -0.26 -33.47 15.66
C ASP A 502 1.12 -32.81 15.79
N PRO A 503 1.39 -31.65 15.15
CA PRO A 503 2.69 -30.98 15.19
C PRO A 503 3.15 -30.62 16.60
N ASP A 504 2.21 -30.47 17.54
CA ASP A 504 2.51 -30.11 18.92
C ASP A 504 2.70 -31.33 19.84
N ARG A 505 2.69 -32.56 19.29
CA ARG A 505 2.88 -33.83 20.00
C ARG A 505 3.97 -34.68 19.35
N VAL A 506 5.10 -34.07 19.02
CA VAL A 506 6.30 -34.74 18.51
C VAL A 506 7.33 -34.91 19.63
N TYR A 507 7.85 -36.11 19.82
CA TYR A 507 8.75 -36.46 20.91
C TYR A 507 10.05 -37.05 20.38
N LEU A 508 11.17 -36.68 20.99
CA LEU A 508 12.50 -37.19 20.64
C LEU A 508 13.08 -38.03 21.78
N ILE A 509 13.44 -39.29 21.52
CA ILE A 509 14.08 -40.16 22.50
C ILE A 509 15.30 -40.85 21.89
N GLY A 510 16.27 -41.20 22.71
CA GLY A 510 17.46 -41.87 22.21
C GLY A 510 18.29 -42.53 23.31
N TYR A 511 18.86 -43.69 22.99
CA TYR A 511 19.66 -44.50 23.91
C TYR A 511 21.13 -44.54 23.50
N SER A 512 22.06 -44.42 24.46
CA SER A 512 23.50 -44.48 24.21
C SER A 512 23.93 -43.38 23.22
N ALA A 513 24.55 -43.72 22.08
CA ALA A 513 24.84 -42.73 21.03
C ALA A 513 23.58 -42.00 20.49
N GLY A 514 22.40 -42.63 20.57
CA GLY A 514 21.13 -41.95 20.33
C GLY A 514 20.82 -40.91 21.42
N GLY A 515 21.22 -41.18 22.66
CA GLY A 515 21.18 -40.22 23.77
C GLY A 515 22.17 -39.06 23.57
N ASP A 516 23.38 -39.33 23.05
CA ASP A 516 24.31 -38.28 22.61
C ASP A 516 23.62 -37.37 21.57
N GLY A 517 22.89 -38.00 20.64
CA GLY A 517 22.03 -37.32 19.67
C GLY A 517 20.98 -36.43 20.31
N VAL A 518 20.24 -36.92 21.30
CA VAL A 518 19.22 -36.13 22.02
C VAL A 518 19.85 -34.91 22.70
N TYR A 519 20.99 -35.06 23.37
CA TYR A 519 21.68 -33.92 23.97
C TYR A 519 22.07 -32.82 22.98
N GLN A 520 22.37 -33.19 21.74
CA GLN A 520 22.83 -32.27 20.69
C GLN A 520 21.65 -31.67 19.91
N LEU A 521 20.65 -32.48 19.60
CA LEU A 521 19.47 -32.10 18.80
C LEU A 521 18.44 -31.34 19.61
N ALA A 522 18.13 -31.77 20.84
CA ALA A 522 17.04 -31.19 21.61
C ALA A 522 17.22 -29.67 21.90
N PRO A 523 18.40 -29.16 22.32
CA PRO A 523 18.57 -27.73 22.54
C PRO A 523 18.57 -26.90 21.25
N ARG A 524 18.96 -27.48 20.09
CA ARG A 524 19.07 -26.75 18.81
C ARG A 524 17.81 -26.82 17.95
N LEU A 525 17.00 -27.87 18.13
CA LEU A 525 15.73 -28.10 17.42
C LEU A 525 14.53 -28.07 18.39
N ALA A 526 14.66 -27.34 19.50
CA ALA A 526 13.66 -27.36 20.58
C ALA A 526 12.26 -26.98 20.11
N ASP A 527 12.17 -26.13 19.10
CA ASP A 527 10.92 -25.69 18.49
C ASP A 527 10.23 -26.76 17.63
N ARG A 528 10.74 -27.99 17.56
CA ARG A 528 10.10 -29.13 16.87
C ARG A 528 9.40 -30.11 17.78
N PHE A 529 9.66 -30.05 19.09
CA PHE A 529 9.32 -31.12 20.01
C PHE A 529 8.47 -30.64 21.18
N ALA A 530 7.58 -31.50 21.65
CA ALA A 530 6.81 -31.34 22.87
C ALA A 530 7.60 -31.78 24.11
N ALA A 531 8.47 -32.77 23.96
CA ALA A 531 9.45 -33.18 24.96
C ALA A 531 10.59 -33.98 24.30
N ALA A 532 11.76 -34.00 24.94
CA ALA A 532 12.86 -34.88 24.55
C ALA A 532 13.40 -35.65 25.76
N SER A 533 13.90 -36.88 25.56
CA SER A 533 14.49 -37.68 26.64
C SER A 533 15.77 -38.38 26.21
N MET A 534 16.84 -38.08 26.94
CA MET A 534 18.15 -38.66 26.78
C MET A 534 18.30 -39.86 27.72
N MET A 535 18.72 -41.00 27.17
CA MET A 535 19.01 -42.21 27.95
C MET A 535 20.46 -42.68 27.72
N ALA A 536 21.25 -42.77 28.79
CA ALA A 536 22.64 -43.28 28.78
C ALA A 536 23.60 -42.65 27.75
N GLY A 537 23.35 -41.38 27.38
CA GLY A 537 24.18 -40.60 26.46
C GLY A 537 25.15 -39.65 27.15
N HIS A 538 25.98 -38.99 26.36
CA HIS A 538 26.97 -38.01 26.75
C HIS A 538 26.74 -36.70 25.98
N PRO A 539 26.71 -35.53 26.65
CA PRO A 539 26.37 -34.25 26.00
C PRO A 539 27.46 -33.72 25.07
N ASN A 540 28.71 -34.15 25.26
CA ASN A 540 29.87 -33.60 24.58
C ASN A 540 29.97 -32.09 24.86
N ASP A 541 29.92 -31.24 23.84
CA ASP A 541 30.00 -29.79 23.93
C ASP A 541 28.62 -29.08 23.89
N SER A 542 27.53 -29.84 24.00
CA SER A 542 26.18 -29.27 24.04
C SER A 542 25.95 -28.46 25.32
N SER A 543 24.88 -27.66 25.32
CA SER A 543 24.48 -26.83 26.46
C SER A 543 22.98 -26.92 26.67
N PRO A 544 22.51 -26.91 27.93
CA PRO A 544 21.09 -26.95 28.25
C PRO A 544 20.35 -25.64 27.95
N LEU A 545 21.06 -24.55 27.63
CA LEU A 545 20.44 -23.22 27.50
C LEU A 545 19.27 -23.16 26.51
N GLY A 546 19.36 -23.89 25.40
CA GLY A 546 18.30 -23.99 24.38
C GLY A 546 17.06 -24.78 24.80
N LEU A 547 17.10 -25.49 25.93
CA LEU A 547 15.99 -26.32 26.43
C LEU A 547 14.92 -25.54 27.19
N ARG A 548 14.98 -24.21 27.22
CA ARG A 548 14.08 -23.38 28.03
C ARG A 548 12.60 -23.79 27.87
N ASN A 549 12.15 -23.99 26.63
CA ASN A 549 10.76 -24.29 26.31
C ASN A 549 10.50 -25.77 26.00
N LEU A 550 11.51 -26.63 26.18
CA LEU A 550 11.43 -28.05 25.86
C LEU A 550 11.61 -28.89 27.13
N PRO A 551 10.53 -29.52 27.63
CA PRO A 551 10.64 -30.51 28.70
C PRO A 551 11.69 -31.58 28.37
N PHE A 552 12.67 -31.75 29.27
CA PHE A 552 13.83 -32.61 29.03
C PHE A 552 13.99 -33.74 30.06
N GLY A 553 13.96 -34.99 29.59
CA GLY A 553 14.27 -36.18 30.36
C GLY A 553 15.77 -36.52 30.34
N LEU A 554 16.34 -36.84 31.49
CA LEU A 554 17.76 -37.19 31.65
C LEU A 554 17.87 -38.45 32.52
N PHE A 555 18.27 -39.57 31.93
CA PHE A 555 18.36 -40.86 32.61
C PHE A 555 19.74 -41.48 32.44
N MET A 556 20.35 -41.86 33.55
CA MET A 556 21.69 -42.44 33.58
C MET A 556 21.82 -43.50 34.67
N GLY A 557 22.60 -44.55 34.41
CA GLY A 557 23.02 -45.51 35.43
C GLY A 557 24.18 -44.95 36.24
N ALA A 558 24.15 -45.09 37.57
CA ALA A 558 25.22 -44.62 38.45
C ALA A 558 26.59 -45.26 38.14
N ASP A 559 26.59 -46.48 37.58
CA ASP A 559 27.79 -47.24 37.22
C ASP A 559 28.18 -47.09 35.74
N ASP A 560 27.46 -46.30 34.94
CA ASP A 560 27.86 -45.97 33.56
C ASP A 560 28.97 -44.90 33.55
N ALA A 561 30.17 -45.31 33.97
CA ALA A 561 31.33 -44.43 34.09
C ALA A 561 32.09 -44.22 32.76
N ALA A 562 31.70 -44.89 31.68
CA ALA A 562 32.36 -44.72 30.39
C ALA A 562 32.27 -43.26 29.95
N TYR A 563 33.42 -42.66 29.57
CA TYR A 563 33.53 -41.24 29.23
C TYR A 563 33.04 -40.28 30.33
N ASN A 564 33.03 -40.71 31.59
CA ASN A 564 32.48 -39.98 32.74
C ASN A 564 30.98 -39.64 32.61
N ARG A 565 30.22 -40.42 31.84
CA ARG A 565 28.79 -40.18 31.57
C ARG A 565 27.96 -39.97 32.83
N ASN A 566 28.08 -40.84 33.83
CA ASN A 566 27.40 -40.70 35.12
C ASN A 566 27.63 -39.34 35.79
N THR A 567 28.88 -38.89 35.86
CA THR A 567 29.27 -37.63 36.49
C THR A 567 28.78 -36.43 35.69
N VAL A 568 28.92 -36.48 34.37
CA VAL A 568 28.48 -35.40 33.47
C VAL A 568 26.95 -35.31 33.43
N ALA A 569 26.24 -36.43 33.51
CA ALA A 569 24.79 -36.47 33.62
C ALA A 569 24.30 -35.79 34.91
N GLN A 570 24.97 -36.05 36.04
CA GLN A 570 24.66 -35.35 37.29
C GLN A 570 24.93 -33.84 37.18
N GLN A 571 26.05 -33.43 36.58
CA GLN A 571 26.34 -32.01 36.35
C GLN A 571 25.28 -31.33 35.49
N TRP A 572 24.80 -31.99 34.44
CA TRP A 572 23.70 -31.50 33.61
C TRP A 572 22.38 -31.41 34.36
N ALA A 573 22.07 -32.39 35.22
CA ALA A 573 20.89 -32.33 36.08
C ALA A 573 20.96 -31.13 37.03
N ASP A 574 22.13 -30.86 37.63
CA ASP A 574 22.34 -29.71 38.51
C ASP A 574 22.23 -28.38 37.74
N GLN A 575 22.75 -28.31 36.51
CA GLN A 575 22.61 -27.15 35.63
C GLN A 575 21.14 -26.87 35.28
N LEU A 576 20.37 -27.91 34.91
CA LEU A 576 18.94 -27.78 34.64
C LEU A 576 18.16 -27.33 35.87
N ALA A 577 18.50 -27.84 37.05
CA ALA A 577 17.90 -27.41 38.32
C ALA A 577 18.21 -25.93 38.62
N GLN A 578 19.45 -25.48 38.41
CA GLN A 578 19.83 -24.08 38.57
C GLN A 578 19.12 -23.16 37.58
N LEU A 579 19.04 -23.56 36.30
CA LEU A 579 18.32 -22.80 35.27
C LEU A 579 16.82 -22.70 35.58
N ARG A 580 16.18 -23.81 36.00
CA ARG A 580 14.78 -23.82 36.44
C ARG A 580 14.56 -22.96 37.69
N ALA A 581 15.51 -22.92 38.62
CA ALA A 581 15.40 -22.07 39.80
C ALA A 581 15.47 -20.57 39.45
N ALA A 582 16.24 -20.22 38.42
CA ALA A 582 16.34 -18.85 37.91
C ALA A 582 15.16 -18.46 36.99
N ASP A 583 14.57 -19.43 36.29
CA ASP A 583 13.42 -19.27 35.40
C ASP A 583 12.36 -20.34 35.73
N PRO A 584 11.48 -20.08 36.71
CA PRO A 584 10.49 -21.06 37.19
C PRO A 584 9.43 -21.48 36.16
N ASP A 585 9.39 -20.87 34.98
CA ASP A 585 8.50 -21.26 33.88
C ASP A 585 9.25 -22.04 32.78
N GLY A 586 10.57 -21.88 32.66
CA GLY A 586 11.42 -22.60 31.71
C GLY A 586 12.13 -23.85 32.28
N TYR A 587 12.79 -24.64 31.43
CA TYR A 587 13.66 -25.76 31.82
C TYR A 587 12.97 -26.85 32.65
N GLU A 588 11.71 -27.18 32.36
CA GLU A 588 11.08 -28.35 32.97
C GLU A 588 11.91 -29.61 32.65
N HIS A 589 12.24 -30.41 33.67
CA HIS A 589 13.07 -31.59 33.46
C HIS A 589 12.72 -32.72 34.44
N MET A 590 13.03 -33.95 34.00
CA MET A 590 13.03 -35.14 34.85
C MET A 590 14.41 -35.79 34.79
N ALA A 591 15.20 -35.63 35.85
CA ALA A 591 16.53 -36.22 35.96
C ALA A 591 16.55 -37.41 36.92
N ARG A 592 17.20 -38.51 36.51
CA ARG A 592 17.36 -39.74 37.30
C ARG A 592 18.75 -40.33 37.10
N ILE A 593 19.47 -40.49 38.20
CA ILE A 593 20.68 -41.31 38.26
C ILE A 593 20.31 -42.57 39.06
N TYR A 594 20.23 -43.72 38.41
CA TYR A 594 19.79 -44.96 39.05
C TYR A 594 20.96 -45.67 39.74
N PRO A 595 20.90 -45.91 41.06
CA PRO A 595 21.92 -46.67 41.78
C PRO A 595 22.06 -48.09 41.22
N ASP A 596 23.28 -48.62 41.27
CA ASP A 596 23.65 -50.01 40.93
C ASP A 596 23.33 -50.43 39.48
N LEU A 597 23.07 -49.48 38.58
CA LEU A 597 22.83 -49.73 37.17
C LEU A 597 23.96 -49.15 36.32
N GLY A 598 24.42 -49.94 35.34
CA GLY A 598 25.40 -49.51 34.34
C GLY A 598 24.74 -48.91 33.09
N HIS A 599 25.40 -49.05 31.94
CA HIS A 599 24.96 -48.48 30.66
C HIS A 599 23.54 -48.90 30.25
N TRP A 600 23.14 -50.12 30.59
CA TRP A 600 21.77 -50.59 30.43
C TRP A 600 21.00 -50.46 31.74
N MET A 601 20.01 -49.57 31.75
CA MET A 601 19.22 -49.22 32.95
C MET A 601 18.01 -50.14 33.19
N ASN A 602 17.98 -51.33 32.58
CA ASN A 602 16.89 -52.30 32.73
C ASN A 602 15.48 -51.72 32.46
N ARG A 603 15.37 -50.78 31.51
CA ARG A 603 14.14 -50.05 31.15
C ARG A 603 13.51 -49.25 32.30
N LYS A 604 14.22 -48.97 33.40
CA LYS A 604 13.69 -48.07 34.44
C LYS A 604 13.40 -46.67 33.89
N ASP A 605 14.21 -46.24 32.95
CA ASP A 605 14.09 -45.00 32.18
C ASP A 605 12.80 -44.91 31.33
N ALA A 606 12.05 -46.00 31.16
CA ALA A 606 10.73 -45.98 30.53
C ALA A 606 9.70 -45.15 31.31
N GLU A 607 9.98 -44.76 32.56
CA GLU A 607 9.16 -43.79 33.30
C GLU A 607 9.09 -42.42 32.61
N ALA A 608 10.03 -42.11 31.71
CA ALA A 608 9.98 -40.93 30.86
C ALA A 608 8.73 -40.89 29.98
N ILE A 609 8.28 -42.04 29.45
CA ILE A 609 7.21 -42.12 28.45
C ILE A 609 5.88 -41.54 28.95
N PRO A 610 5.29 -41.99 30.09
CA PRO A 610 4.05 -41.43 30.58
C PRO A 610 4.17 -39.96 31.02
N TRP A 611 5.35 -39.49 31.41
CA TRP A 611 5.59 -38.07 31.73
C TRP A 611 5.64 -37.21 30.46
N MET A 612 6.38 -37.64 29.43
CA MET A 612 6.47 -36.96 28.13
C MET A 612 5.11 -36.90 27.42
N ALA A 613 4.31 -37.97 27.46
CA ALA A 613 3.02 -38.05 26.77
C ALA A 613 1.98 -37.00 27.24
N GLN A 614 2.21 -36.39 28.40
CA GLN A 614 1.40 -35.30 28.95
C GLN A 614 1.79 -33.93 28.41
N LYS A 615 2.92 -33.83 27.68
CA LYS A 615 3.46 -32.57 27.19
C LYS A 615 2.86 -32.22 25.84
N VAL A 616 2.73 -30.92 25.60
CA VAL A 616 2.31 -30.34 24.34
C VAL A 616 3.25 -29.18 24.09
N ARG A 617 3.77 -29.08 22.86
CA ARG A 617 4.65 -27.99 22.47
C ARG A 617 3.88 -26.67 22.51
N ASP A 618 4.53 -25.62 23.00
CA ASP A 618 4.11 -24.25 22.74
C ASP A 618 4.78 -23.74 21.45
N PRO A 619 4.05 -23.56 20.34
CA PRO A 619 4.62 -23.04 19.09
C PRO A 619 4.96 -21.54 19.14
N TRP A 620 4.40 -20.78 20.09
CA TRP A 620 4.56 -19.33 20.21
C TRP A 620 4.97 -18.91 21.64
N PRO A 621 6.09 -19.43 22.18
CA PRO A 621 6.48 -19.16 23.55
C PRO A 621 6.87 -17.70 23.73
N ARG A 622 6.41 -17.05 24.80
CA ARG A 622 6.74 -15.65 25.09
C ARG A 622 8.19 -15.40 25.45
N SER A 623 9.00 -16.42 25.68
CA SER A 623 10.39 -16.26 26.05
C SER A 623 11.22 -17.38 25.44
N ILE A 624 12.33 -17.02 24.78
CA ILE A 624 13.22 -17.95 24.11
C ILE A 624 14.66 -17.67 24.52
N VAL A 625 15.43 -18.76 24.68
CA VAL A 625 16.88 -18.70 24.87
C VAL A 625 17.48 -19.53 23.77
N TRP A 626 18.11 -18.88 22.82
CA TRP A 626 18.66 -19.50 21.64
C TRP A 626 20.17 -19.48 21.70
N ARG A 627 20.79 -20.66 21.85
CA ARG A 627 22.25 -20.82 21.73
C ARG A 627 22.60 -21.56 20.45
N GLN A 628 23.39 -20.93 19.60
CA GLN A 628 23.90 -21.55 18.38
C GLN A 628 24.85 -22.72 18.72
N GLY A 629 24.56 -23.89 18.15
CA GLY A 629 25.37 -25.11 18.32
C GLY A 629 26.51 -25.22 17.33
N ASN A 630 27.05 -26.43 17.19
CA ASN A 630 28.04 -26.76 16.15
C ASN A 630 27.43 -26.70 14.74
N THR A 631 26.19 -27.16 14.64
CA THR A 631 25.33 -26.89 13.49
C THR A 631 24.54 -25.62 13.80
N THR A 632 24.81 -24.57 13.04
CA THR A 632 24.12 -23.28 13.15
C THR A 632 22.85 -23.31 12.32
N HIS A 633 21.90 -22.43 12.66
CA HIS A 633 20.60 -22.34 12.01
C HIS A 633 20.11 -20.89 12.03
N GLU A 634 19.28 -20.53 11.06
CA GLU A 634 18.78 -19.16 10.88
C GLU A 634 17.51 -18.87 11.67
N ARG A 635 16.77 -19.88 12.15
CA ARG A 635 15.47 -19.68 12.81
C ARG A 635 15.32 -20.56 14.06
N PHE A 636 14.85 -19.95 15.14
CA PHE A 636 14.44 -20.61 16.38
C PHE A 636 13.14 -20.00 16.90
N TYR A 637 12.07 -20.80 16.94
CA TYR A 637 10.71 -20.35 17.17
C TYR A 637 10.27 -19.23 16.18
N TRP A 638 9.90 -18.07 16.73
CA TRP A 638 9.48 -16.86 16.03
C TRP A 638 10.63 -15.88 15.77
N LEU A 639 11.87 -16.22 16.17
CA LEU A 639 13.05 -15.41 15.94
C LEU A 639 13.92 -16.04 14.85
N ALA A 640 14.46 -15.21 13.98
CA ALA A 640 15.45 -15.57 13.00
C ALA A 640 16.60 -14.56 12.96
N VAL A 641 17.74 -14.99 12.45
CA VAL A 641 18.91 -14.16 12.19
C VAL A 641 19.43 -14.42 10.77
N PRO A 642 20.04 -13.42 10.11
CA PRO A 642 20.81 -13.66 8.89
C PRO A 642 21.92 -14.69 9.08
N ASP A 643 22.33 -15.38 8.02
CA ASP A 643 23.37 -16.41 8.04
C ASP A 643 24.67 -15.93 8.69
N GLU A 644 25.08 -14.69 8.40
CA GLU A 644 26.29 -14.09 8.99
C GLU A 644 26.20 -13.88 10.50
N GLU A 645 24.99 -13.85 11.06
CA GLU A 645 24.73 -13.70 12.48
C GLU A 645 24.53 -15.07 13.17
N ALA A 646 24.39 -16.16 12.42
CA ALA A 646 24.27 -17.53 12.93
C ALA A 646 25.66 -18.11 13.32
N VAL A 647 26.26 -17.56 14.38
CA VAL A 647 27.62 -17.88 14.82
C VAL A 647 27.63 -18.87 15.99
N ARG A 648 28.44 -19.95 15.89
CA ARG A 648 28.60 -20.98 16.95
C ARG A 648 28.84 -20.36 18.33
N GLY A 649 28.10 -20.86 19.33
CA GLY A 649 28.23 -20.47 20.74
C GLY A 649 27.52 -19.17 21.11
N ARG A 650 27.07 -18.37 20.14
CA ARG A 650 26.32 -17.15 20.36
C ARG A 650 24.98 -17.45 21.04
N VAL A 651 24.60 -16.58 21.98
CA VAL A 651 23.35 -16.68 22.73
C VAL A 651 22.48 -15.46 22.43
N ILE A 652 21.21 -15.71 22.15
CA ILE A 652 20.18 -14.68 21.98
C ILE A 652 19.06 -15.00 22.96
N ARG A 653 18.69 -14.03 23.78
CA ARG A 653 17.55 -14.11 24.69
C ARG A 653 16.48 -13.17 24.14
N ALA A 654 15.26 -13.66 23.97
CA ALA A 654 14.16 -12.80 23.56
C ALA A 654 12.92 -13.06 24.39
N THR A 655 12.22 -11.99 24.76
CA THR A 655 11.04 -12.00 25.62
C THR A 655 9.94 -11.13 25.03
N VAL A 656 8.68 -11.50 25.28
CA VAL A 656 7.48 -10.78 24.83
C VAL A 656 6.60 -10.43 26.02
N GLU A 657 6.56 -9.16 26.37
CA GLU A 657 5.76 -8.58 27.44
C GLU A 657 4.74 -7.60 26.87
N GLY A 658 3.45 -7.93 26.97
CA GLY A 658 2.40 -7.20 26.25
C GLY A 658 2.68 -7.19 24.74
N GLN A 659 2.86 -6.00 24.19
CA GLN A 659 3.18 -5.72 22.78
C GLN A 659 4.68 -5.39 22.54
N THR A 660 5.53 -5.61 23.54
CA THR A 660 6.97 -5.31 23.47
C THR A 660 7.78 -6.59 23.37
N ILE A 661 8.66 -6.64 22.37
CA ILE A 661 9.65 -7.71 22.16
C ILE A 661 11.01 -7.16 22.59
N THR A 662 11.63 -7.77 23.59
CA THR A 662 12.98 -7.41 24.05
C THR A 662 13.95 -8.51 23.66
N ILE A 663 15.04 -8.14 23.01
CA ILE A 663 16.06 -9.05 22.48
C ILE A 663 17.43 -8.63 22.99
N GLU A 664 18.12 -9.56 23.63
CA GLU A 664 19.45 -9.36 24.20
C GLU A 664 20.44 -10.38 23.64
N SER A 665 21.55 -9.88 23.11
CA SER A 665 22.67 -10.70 22.66
C SER A 665 23.96 -9.88 22.64
N ASP A 666 25.08 -10.49 23.03
CA ASP A 666 26.37 -9.81 23.11
C ASP A 666 26.94 -9.35 21.74
N ALA A 667 26.36 -9.82 20.62
CA ALA A 667 26.94 -9.57 19.29
C ALA A 667 25.97 -9.56 18.10
N VAL A 668 24.65 -9.70 18.30
CA VAL A 668 23.69 -9.64 17.18
C VAL A 668 23.30 -8.20 16.91
N SER A 669 23.48 -7.77 15.66
CA SER A 669 23.10 -6.44 15.19
C SER A 669 21.79 -6.46 14.40
N ARG A 670 21.41 -7.60 13.81
CA ARG A 670 20.21 -7.76 12.98
C ARG A 670 19.44 -9.02 13.30
N VAL A 671 18.11 -8.90 13.33
CA VAL A 671 17.18 -10.02 13.52
C VAL A 671 15.99 -9.90 12.57
N GLU A 672 15.39 -11.05 12.26
CA GLU A 672 14.12 -11.18 11.55
C GLU A 672 13.09 -11.80 12.52
N LEU A 673 11.96 -11.15 12.72
CA LEU A 673 10.88 -11.61 13.58
C LEU A 673 9.76 -12.17 12.73
N LEU A 674 9.44 -13.44 12.93
CA LEU A 674 8.33 -14.14 12.30
C LEU A 674 7.14 -14.06 13.24
N LEU A 675 6.21 -13.14 12.99
CA LEU A 675 5.16 -12.77 13.93
C LEU A 675 3.78 -13.33 13.54
N SER A 676 2.96 -13.57 14.54
CA SER A 676 1.59 -14.07 14.42
C SER A 676 0.72 -13.51 15.53
N ASP A 677 -0.57 -13.38 15.24
CA ASP A 677 -1.62 -13.07 16.23
C ASP A 677 -1.66 -14.03 17.43
N ALA A 678 -1.05 -15.21 17.31
CA ALA A 678 -0.90 -16.15 18.42
C ALA A 678 0.11 -15.68 19.48
N LEU A 679 1.07 -14.84 19.10
CA LEU A 679 2.12 -14.31 19.99
C LEU A 679 1.74 -12.94 20.58
N LEU A 680 1.20 -12.06 19.74
CA LEU A 680 0.93 -10.65 20.03
C LEU A 680 -0.17 -10.11 19.12
N ASP A 681 -0.84 -9.04 19.51
CA ASP A 681 -1.90 -8.45 18.68
C ASP A 681 -1.27 -7.62 17.56
N LEU A 682 -1.32 -8.11 16.32
CA LEU A 682 -0.78 -7.40 15.15
C LEU A 682 -1.68 -6.23 14.71
N ASP A 683 -2.84 -6.04 15.35
CA ASP A 683 -3.65 -4.84 15.17
C ASP A 683 -3.16 -3.64 15.99
N GLU A 684 -2.38 -3.90 17.04
CA GLU A 684 -1.76 -2.92 17.92
C GLU A 684 -0.32 -2.56 17.52
N VAL A 685 0.21 -1.48 18.08
CA VAL A 685 1.63 -1.10 17.92
C VAL A 685 2.53 -2.18 18.53
N VAL A 686 3.51 -2.65 17.77
CA VAL A 686 4.56 -3.55 18.25
C VAL A 686 5.82 -2.74 18.51
N THR A 687 6.42 -2.92 19.68
CA THR A 687 7.71 -2.32 20.03
C THR A 687 8.78 -3.40 20.05
N VAL A 688 9.94 -3.13 19.44
CA VAL A 688 11.08 -4.04 19.46
C VAL A 688 12.28 -3.31 20.04
N ILE A 689 12.83 -3.88 21.10
CA ILE A 689 14.04 -3.41 21.79
C ILE A 689 15.14 -4.43 21.52
N LEU A 690 16.20 -4.01 20.83
CA LEU A 690 17.38 -4.83 20.57
C LEU A 690 18.57 -4.23 21.33
N ASN A 691 19.16 -5.01 22.25
CA ASN A 691 20.29 -4.60 23.08
C ASN A 691 20.08 -3.25 23.78
N GLY A 692 18.89 -3.05 24.33
CA GLY A 692 18.50 -1.84 25.06
C GLY A 692 18.12 -0.64 24.18
N ARG A 693 18.17 -0.75 22.84
CA ARG A 693 17.74 0.29 21.91
C ARG A 693 16.42 -0.08 21.24
N THR A 694 15.46 0.84 21.22
CA THR A 694 14.23 0.67 20.43
C THR A 694 14.56 0.75 18.95
N VAL A 695 14.45 -0.37 18.24
CA VAL A 695 14.74 -0.50 16.80
C VAL A 695 13.47 -0.51 15.94
N HIS A 696 12.30 -0.70 16.56
CA HIS A 696 11.01 -0.55 15.92
C HIS A 696 9.96 -0.16 16.96
N ALA A 697 9.06 0.75 16.58
CA ALA A 697 7.87 1.10 17.36
C ALA A 697 6.78 1.50 16.37
N GLY A 698 5.94 0.56 15.99
CA GLY A 698 4.91 0.80 14.99
C GLY A 698 4.08 -0.44 14.65
N PRO A 699 3.08 -0.30 13.79
CA PRO A 699 2.26 -1.39 13.32
C PRO A 699 3.09 -2.36 12.48
N VAL A 700 2.62 -3.59 12.39
CA VAL A 700 3.21 -4.65 11.57
C VAL A 700 2.14 -5.26 10.70
N GLU A 701 2.37 -5.29 9.39
CA GLU A 701 1.38 -5.78 8.43
C GLU A 701 1.46 -7.29 8.22
N ARG A 702 0.29 -7.93 8.11
CA ARG A 702 0.19 -9.33 7.71
C ARG A 702 0.29 -9.43 6.19
N THR A 703 1.06 -10.36 5.66
CA THR A 703 1.27 -10.46 4.21
C THR A 703 1.35 -11.91 3.73
N GLU A 704 1.00 -12.14 2.46
CA GLU A 704 1.15 -13.46 1.83
C GLU A 704 2.63 -13.85 1.73
N SER A 705 3.53 -12.88 1.54
CA SER A 705 4.98 -13.10 1.50
C SER A 705 5.53 -13.55 2.86
N ALA A 706 5.01 -13.04 3.98
CA ALA A 706 5.38 -13.49 5.31
C ALA A 706 4.96 -14.95 5.56
N ILE A 707 3.75 -15.34 5.14
CA ILE A 707 3.27 -16.72 5.20
C ILE A 707 4.20 -17.64 4.39
N GLY A 708 4.51 -17.26 3.15
CA GLY A 708 5.44 -18.00 2.29
C GLY A 708 6.84 -18.12 2.89
N ARG A 709 7.40 -17.01 3.41
CA ARG A 709 8.71 -16.98 4.10
C ARG A 709 8.71 -17.92 5.31
N SER A 710 7.68 -17.86 6.15
CA SER A 710 7.56 -18.74 7.32
C SER A 710 7.58 -20.21 6.93
N LEU A 711 6.78 -20.61 5.95
CA LEU A 711 6.70 -22.01 5.50
C LEU A 711 7.99 -22.46 4.80
N SER A 712 8.69 -21.57 4.09
CA SER A 712 9.97 -21.90 3.45
C SER A 712 11.08 -22.21 4.45
N LEU A 713 11.07 -21.53 5.61
CA LEU A 713 12.01 -21.77 6.69
C LEU A 713 11.61 -22.96 7.55
N ARG A 714 10.31 -23.16 7.77
CA ARG A 714 9.78 -24.23 8.61
C ARG A 714 8.35 -24.60 8.19
N PRO A 715 8.16 -25.76 7.53
CA PRO A 715 6.84 -26.20 7.09
C PRO A 715 6.06 -26.83 8.25
N ASP A 716 5.53 -25.98 9.13
CA ASP A 716 4.74 -26.36 10.30
C ASP A 716 3.45 -25.53 10.36
N PRO A 717 2.26 -26.17 10.31
CA PRO A 717 0.99 -25.45 10.26
C PRO A 717 0.63 -24.72 11.56
N ARG A 718 1.28 -25.05 12.69
CA ARG A 718 1.07 -24.39 13.99
C ARG A 718 1.98 -23.17 14.17
N MET A 719 3.04 -23.05 13.37
CA MET A 719 4.05 -22.00 13.43
C MET A 719 4.09 -21.12 12.16
N ILE A 720 2.96 -21.00 11.45
CA ILE A 720 2.85 -20.09 10.31
C ILE A 720 2.77 -18.65 10.82
N ALA A 721 3.86 -17.90 10.64
CA ALA A 721 3.84 -16.46 10.82
C ALA A 721 3.06 -15.79 9.70
N THR A 722 2.25 -14.80 10.06
CA THR A 722 1.47 -13.99 9.12
C THR A 722 2.14 -12.66 8.84
N ALA A 723 3.14 -12.27 9.62
CA ALA A 723 3.93 -11.07 9.45
C ALA A 723 5.43 -11.36 9.60
N VAL A 724 6.27 -10.57 8.92
CA VAL A 724 7.72 -10.62 9.05
C VAL A 724 8.22 -9.20 9.28
N LEU A 725 8.99 -9.01 10.36
CA LEU A 725 9.59 -7.72 10.70
C LEU A 725 11.11 -7.88 10.79
N LYS A 726 11.85 -7.17 9.93
CA LYS A 726 13.31 -7.13 9.96
C LYS A 726 13.76 -5.88 10.68
N VAL A 727 14.58 -6.03 11.70
CA VAL A 727 15.11 -4.90 12.48
C VAL A 727 16.60 -5.06 12.70
N GLY A 728 17.29 -3.95 12.90
CA GLY A 728 18.69 -3.95 13.22
C GLY A 728 19.12 -2.68 13.93
N LEU A 729 20.33 -2.71 14.47
CA LEU A 729 21.07 -1.53 14.85
C LEU A 729 21.65 -0.97 13.54
N ASP A 730 21.09 0.11 13.01
CA ASP A 730 21.67 0.80 11.85
C ASP A 730 23.17 1.08 12.12
N GLU A 731 24.02 0.92 11.10
CA GLU A 731 25.40 1.44 11.17
C GLU A 731 25.28 2.98 11.19
N ASP A 732 25.58 3.61 12.32
CA ASP A 732 25.74 5.07 12.44
C ASP A 732 26.74 5.63 11.42
#